data_AF-A0A926SRU8-F1
#
_entry.id   AF-A0A926SRU8-F1
#
_cell.length_a   1.000
_cell.length_b   1.000
_cell.length_c   1.000
_cell.angle_alpha   90.00
_cell.angle_beta   90.00
_cell.angle_gamma   90.00
#
_symmetry.space_group_name_H-M   'P 1'
#
loop_
_entity.id
_entity.type
_entity.pdbx_description
1 polymer ?
#
loop_
_entity_poly.entity_id
_entity_poly.type
_entity_poly.pdbx_seq_one_letter_code
_entity_poly.pdbx_strand_id
1 'polypeptide(L)'
;MNSTSDVLIIGGGVIGLSIAIELKLRGASVTVLSRDFQEAASHAAAGMLAPSAEAIADAPMRELCLQSLRLYPEWISKLESLTDRSTGYWACGILAPVTEAADSQNPPVLDSLPAYWLDRPAIHLVQPELSEQVIGGWWYPEEGQVDNRALAQTLRSVAEMIGVEIQEGVTVTEIVQQQGQVVKLRSNGGDRSAGHYILATGAWSQSIIPVPVQPCKGQMLAIRVPSEISPLPLQRVLYGENVYIVPRQDRRIVIGATSETIGFTPGNTPAGLQTLLNAAIQLYPALKDFPIQECWWGFRPATPDEMPILGDSLCDNLTLATGHFRNGILLTPITARLIADRVWNGTIDPLLNEFSWQRFLCPTQSPSPLAPVSTQPPMLQFSTPQIPASPAPAPFADEPLIIAGREFRSRLMTGTGKYRNVAEMQGSIVSSGCEIVTVAVRRVQNNAPGHEGLAEAIDWQKIWMLPNTAGCQTAEDAIRVARLGREMAKLLGQEDNHFVKLEVIPDSKYLLPDPIGTLEAAEQLVKEGFAVLPYINADPLLAKRLEEIGCATVMPLGSPIGSGQGIRNTANIQIIIENAKIPVVVDAGIGTPSEAAQAMEMGADALLINTAIAQAENPPLMAQAMRFGAEAGRMAYLAGRIPVKAFASASSPLSGRITE
;
A
#
# COMPACT_ATOMS: atom_id res chain seq x y z
N MET A 1 -23.95 8.20 33.22
CA MET A 1 -23.52 7.21 32.20
C MET A 1 -23.63 7.94 30.88
N ASN A 2 -22.53 8.11 30.13
CA ASN A 2 -22.60 8.75 28.82
C ASN A 2 -23.57 7.96 27.95
N SER A 3 -24.64 8.60 27.47
CA SER A 3 -25.64 7.94 26.62
C SER A 3 -24.99 7.35 25.36
N THR A 4 -23.91 7.94 24.85
CA THR A 4 -23.16 7.47 23.67
C THR A 4 -22.42 6.14 23.86
N SER A 5 -22.32 5.60 25.08
CA SER A 5 -21.61 4.34 25.31
C SER A 5 -22.44 3.09 24.96
N ASP A 6 -23.73 3.22 24.68
CA ASP A 6 -24.61 2.11 24.29
C ASP A 6 -25.06 2.25 22.83
N VAL A 7 -24.59 1.33 21.98
CA VAL A 7 -24.75 1.38 20.53
C VAL A 7 -25.50 0.15 20.03
N LEU A 8 -26.56 0.38 19.27
CA LEU A 8 -27.34 -0.68 18.63
C LEU A 8 -27.15 -0.64 17.12
N ILE A 9 -26.61 -1.73 16.57
CA ILE A 9 -26.34 -1.89 15.13
C ILE A 9 -27.42 -2.76 14.51
N ILE A 10 -28.05 -2.27 13.45
CA ILE A 10 -29.09 -2.96 12.70
C ILE A 10 -28.44 -3.57 11.46
N GLY A 11 -28.24 -4.89 11.46
CA GLY A 11 -27.63 -5.65 10.36
C GLY A 11 -26.35 -6.38 10.78
N GLY A 12 -26.34 -7.71 10.61
CA GLY A 12 -25.23 -8.60 10.97
C GLY A 12 -24.29 -8.98 9.81
N GLY A 13 -24.24 -8.20 8.72
CA GLY A 13 -23.28 -8.42 7.64
C GLY A 13 -21.86 -7.96 7.99
N VAL A 14 -20.90 -8.12 7.07
CA VAL A 14 -19.49 -7.72 7.30
C VAL A 14 -19.32 -6.26 7.72
N ILE A 15 -20.14 -5.36 7.18
CA ILE A 15 -20.12 -3.93 7.55
C ILE A 15 -20.57 -3.75 9.01
N GLY A 16 -21.72 -4.28 9.39
CA GLY A 16 -22.24 -4.15 10.74
C GLY A 16 -21.34 -4.80 11.79
N LEU A 17 -20.85 -6.01 11.52
CA LEU A 17 -19.96 -6.73 12.44
C LEU A 17 -18.60 -6.06 12.60
N SER A 18 -18.01 -5.53 11.53
CA SER A 18 -16.72 -4.83 11.62
C SER A 18 -16.83 -3.51 12.39
N ILE A 19 -17.90 -2.74 12.17
CA ILE A 19 -18.21 -1.55 12.99
C ILE A 19 -18.40 -1.94 14.47
N ALA A 20 -19.11 -3.04 14.73
CA ALA A 20 -19.34 -3.54 16.09
C ALA A 20 -18.03 -3.83 16.82
N ILE A 21 -17.09 -4.49 16.13
CA ILE A 21 -15.76 -4.82 16.67
C ILE A 21 -14.99 -3.55 16.98
N GLU A 22 -14.90 -2.60 16.03
CA GLU A 22 -14.17 -1.35 16.23
C GLU A 22 -14.72 -0.54 17.41
N LEU A 23 -16.03 -0.43 17.55
CA LEU A 23 -16.66 0.25 18.68
C LEU A 23 -16.44 -0.48 20.01
N LYS A 24 -16.55 -1.82 20.01
CA LYS A 24 -16.33 -2.61 21.21
C LYS A 24 -14.90 -2.50 21.73
N LEU A 25 -13.91 -2.51 20.83
CA LEU A 25 -12.50 -2.33 21.17
C LEU A 25 -12.20 -0.94 21.76
N ARG A 26 -13.04 0.06 21.46
CA ARG A 26 -12.95 1.42 22.04
C ARG A 26 -13.67 1.55 23.38
N GLY A 27 -14.39 0.52 23.82
CA GLY A 27 -15.08 0.48 25.11
C GLY A 27 -16.59 0.70 25.05
N ALA A 28 -17.21 0.68 23.87
CA ALA A 28 -18.67 0.76 23.76
C ALA A 28 -19.36 -0.54 24.21
N SER A 29 -20.56 -0.41 24.78
CA SER A 29 -21.56 -1.47 24.83
C SER A 29 -22.20 -1.58 23.44
N VAL A 30 -22.15 -2.75 22.82
CA VAL A 30 -22.60 -2.93 21.44
C VAL A 30 -23.52 -4.14 21.35
N THR A 31 -24.71 -3.93 20.80
CA THR A 31 -25.65 -4.99 20.43
C THR A 31 -25.90 -4.95 18.92
N VAL A 32 -25.75 -6.08 18.24
CA VAL A 32 -26.03 -6.26 16.81
C VAL A 32 -27.35 -7.03 16.66
N LEU A 33 -28.33 -6.44 15.99
CA LEU A 33 -29.57 -7.11 15.60
C LEU A 33 -29.44 -7.63 14.17
N SER A 34 -29.57 -8.95 14.00
CA SER A 34 -29.53 -9.62 12.71
C SER A 34 -30.85 -10.36 12.48
N ARG A 35 -31.49 -10.13 11.32
CA ARG A 35 -32.65 -10.91 10.90
C ARG A 35 -32.21 -12.33 10.53
N ASP A 36 -31.29 -12.42 9.59
CA ASP A 36 -30.68 -13.65 9.12
C ASP A 36 -29.28 -13.34 8.59
N PHE A 37 -28.28 -13.92 9.24
CA PHE A 37 -26.89 -13.83 8.85
C PHE A 37 -26.65 -14.31 7.41
N GLN A 38 -27.34 -15.38 6.97
CA GLN A 38 -27.14 -15.99 5.66
C GLN A 38 -27.71 -15.15 4.51
N GLU A 39 -28.68 -14.28 4.78
CA GLU A 39 -29.24 -13.39 3.75
C GLU A 39 -28.27 -12.26 3.37
N ALA A 40 -27.24 -11.98 4.18
CA ALA A 40 -26.32 -10.88 3.90
C ALA A 40 -25.59 -11.07 2.56
N ALA A 41 -25.48 -9.99 1.78
CA ALA A 41 -24.69 -9.96 0.54
C ALA A 41 -23.24 -10.45 0.73
N SER A 42 -22.72 -10.34 1.95
CA SER A 42 -21.45 -10.88 2.40
C SER A 42 -21.23 -12.35 2.05
N HIS A 43 -22.27 -13.19 2.12
CA HIS A 43 -22.17 -14.62 1.80
C HIS A 43 -22.13 -14.91 0.30
N ALA A 44 -22.69 -13.99 -0.50
CA ALA A 44 -22.81 -14.15 -1.94
C ALA A 44 -21.66 -13.54 -2.74
N ALA A 45 -20.93 -12.58 -2.16
CA ALA A 45 -19.80 -11.90 -2.80
C ALA A 45 -18.69 -12.87 -3.24
N ALA A 46 -17.80 -12.40 -4.11
CA ALA A 46 -16.60 -13.15 -4.50
C ALA A 46 -15.37 -12.80 -3.64
N GLY A 47 -15.39 -11.67 -2.94
CA GLY A 47 -14.30 -11.24 -2.07
C GLY A 47 -13.04 -10.77 -2.81
N MET A 48 -13.19 -10.20 -4.01
CA MET A 48 -12.09 -9.51 -4.69
C MET A 48 -11.76 -8.18 -4.00
N LEU A 49 -10.49 -7.81 -4.00
CA LEU A 49 -9.95 -6.57 -3.46
C LEU A 49 -9.27 -5.82 -4.60
N ALA A 50 -10.09 -5.17 -5.44
CA ALA A 50 -9.79 -4.90 -6.84
C ALA A 50 -10.08 -3.46 -7.33
N PRO A 51 -9.71 -2.39 -6.61
CA PRO A 51 -10.05 -1.02 -7.01
C PRO A 51 -9.59 -0.63 -8.43
N SER A 52 -8.44 -1.14 -8.85
CA SER A 52 -7.76 -0.84 -10.10
C SER A 52 -8.29 -1.72 -11.23
N ALA A 53 -8.39 -3.03 -10.99
CA ALA A 53 -8.93 -3.94 -11.98
C ALA A 53 -10.41 -3.64 -12.31
N GLU A 54 -11.21 -3.19 -11.33
CA GLU A 54 -12.59 -2.75 -11.57
C GLU A 54 -12.70 -1.35 -12.20
N ALA A 55 -11.58 -0.65 -12.41
CA ALA A 55 -11.51 0.68 -13.03
C ALA A 55 -12.48 1.69 -12.40
N ILE A 56 -12.45 1.81 -11.06
CA ILE A 56 -13.34 2.71 -10.32
C ILE A 56 -13.14 4.17 -10.80
N ALA A 57 -14.16 4.69 -11.49
CA ALA A 57 -14.08 5.97 -12.19
C ALA A 57 -14.13 7.17 -11.24
N ASP A 58 -15.06 7.14 -10.29
CA ASP A 58 -15.29 8.22 -9.32
C ASP A 58 -14.09 8.38 -8.37
N ALA A 59 -13.60 9.62 -8.24
CA ALA A 59 -12.37 9.90 -7.48
C ALA A 59 -12.53 9.69 -5.96
N PRO A 60 -13.57 10.21 -5.29
CA PRO A 60 -13.88 9.87 -3.89
C PRO A 60 -14.00 8.37 -3.65
N MET A 61 -14.75 7.64 -4.48
CA MET A 61 -14.92 6.19 -4.35
C MET A 61 -13.59 5.45 -4.52
N ARG A 62 -12.79 5.85 -5.52
CA ARG A 62 -11.46 5.27 -5.76
C ARG A 62 -10.53 5.49 -4.56
N GLU A 63 -10.48 6.71 -4.03
CA GLU A 63 -9.67 7.00 -2.84
C GLU A 63 -10.11 6.17 -1.64
N LEU A 64 -11.42 6.06 -1.38
CA LEU A 64 -11.96 5.22 -0.30
C LEU A 64 -11.55 3.75 -0.46
N CYS A 65 -11.65 3.20 -1.68
CA CYS A 65 -11.24 1.83 -1.97
C CYS A 65 -9.74 1.61 -1.79
N LEU A 66 -8.89 2.54 -2.24
CA LEU A 66 -7.43 2.45 -2.09
C LEU A 66 -6.98 2.56 -0.65
N GLN A 67 -7.60 3.43 0.14
CA GLN A 67 -7.35 3.48 1.58
C GLN A 67 -7.74 2.16 2.24
N SER A 68 -8.90 1.61 1.88
CA SER A 68 -9.35 0.34 2.43
C SER A 68 -8.43 -0.83 2.07
N LEU A 69 -7.97 -0.90 0.81
CA LEU A 69 -7.01 -1.91 0.35
C LEU A 69 -5.72 -1.87 1.16
N ARG A 70 -5.20 -0.68 1.48
CA ARG A 70 -4.00 -0.52 2.31
C ARG A 70 -4.18 -1.00 3.75
N LEU A 71 -5.40 -0.99 4.28
CA LEU A 71 -5.70 -1.48 5.64
C LEU A 71 -5.82 -3.00 5.71
N TYR A 72 -6.11 -3.67 4.59
CA TYR A 72 -6.48 -5.08 4.58
C TYR A 72 -5.46 -6.02 5.24
N PRO A 73 -4.14 -5.96 4.93
CA PRO A 73 -3.17 -6.90 5.49
C PRO A 73 -3.12 -6.85 7.04
N GLU A 74 -3.02 -5.65 7.61
CA GLU A 74 -2.97 -5.45 9.06
C GLU A 74 -4.32 -5.80 9.71
N TRP A 75 -5.43 -5.39 9.08
CA TRP A 75 -6.77 -5.66 9.59
C TRP A 75 -7.07 -7.16 9.66
N ILE A 76 -6.73 -7.91 8.61
CA ILE A 76 -6.87 -9.38 8.61
C ILE A 76 -5.97 -10.00 9.67
N SER A 77 -4.70 -9.61 9.76
CA SER A 77 -3.77 -10.15 10.76
C SER A 77 -4.31 -9.94 12.19
N LYS A 78 -4.90 -8.77 12.47
CA LYS A 78 -5.54 -8.49 13.76
C LYS A 78 -6.75 -9.41 14.01
N LEU A 79 -7.64 -9.61 13.03
CA LEU A 79 -8.79 -10.50 13.18
C LEU A 79 -8.37 -11.96 13.39
N GLU A 80 -7.42 -12.47 12.59
CA GLU A 80 -6.89 -13.83 12.70
C GLU A 80 -6.04 -14.03 13.97
N SER A 81 -5.51 -12.96 14.59
CA SER A 81 -4.87 -13.07 15.90
C SER A 81 -5.88 -13.20 17.05
N LEU A 82 -7.11 -12.70 16.85
CA LEU A 82 -8.20 -12.79 17.83
C LEU A 82 -8.96 -14.11 17.70
N THR A 83 -8.96 -14.71 16.51
CA THR A 83 -9.55 -16.04 16.27
C THR A 83 -8.54 -16.89 15.53
N ASP A 84 -8.19 -18.09 16.03
CA ASP A 84 -7.31 -19.07 15.36
C ASP A 84 -7.88 -19.63 14.02
N ARG A 85 -8.64 -18.82 13.28
CA ARG A 85 -9.33 -19.13 12.03
C ARG A 85 -8.76 -18.22 10.95
N SER A 86 -8.43 -18.80 9.80
CA SER A 86 -8.06 -18.01 8.63
C SER A 86 -9.30 -17.45 7.94
N THR A 87 -9.17 -16.21 7.49
CA THR A 87 -10.09 -15.49 6.62
C THR A 87 -9.93 -15.85 5.14
N GLY A 88 -8.87 -16.60 4.79
CA GLY A 88 -8.54 -16.91 3.40
C GLY A 88 -8.06 -15.69 2.60
N TYR A 89 -7.53 -14.66 3.27
CA TYR A 89 -6.89 -13.53 2.60
C TYR A 89 -5.68 -14.00 1.78
N TRP A 90 -5.64 -13.58 0.52
CA TRP A 90 -4.58 -13.94 -0.41
C TRP A 90 -4.26 -12.76 -1.32
N ALA A 91 -3.11 -12.14 -1.07
CA ALA A 91 -2.52 -11.09 -1.92
C ALA A 91 -1.93 -11.71 -3.20
N CYS A 92 -2.79 -12.29 -4.02
CA CYS A 92 -2.40 -13.05 -5.21
C CYS A 92 -2.30 -12.20 -6.49
N GLY A 93 -2.59 -10.90 -6.40
CA GLY A 93 -2.75 -10.02 -7.54
C GLY A 93 -3.98 -10.35 -8.39
N ILE A 94 -4.28 -9.44 -9.30
CA ILE A 94 -5.36 -9.59 -10.28
C ILE A 94 -4.79 -9.44 -11.67
N LEU A 95 -5.15 -10.37 -12.54
CA LEU A 95 -4.82 -10.34 -13.95
C LEU A 95 -6.10 -10.03 -14.73
N ALA A 96 -6.06 -9.02 -15.59
CA ALA A 96 -7.17 -8.63 -16.46
C ALA A 96 -6.80 -8.88 -17.93
N PRO A 97 -7.03 -10.10 -18.46
CA PRO A 97 -6.73 -10.42 -19.85
C PRO A 97 -7.61 -9.62 -20.81
N VAL A 98 -7.02 -9.21 -21.92
CA VAL A 98 -7.65 -8.43 -22.98
C VAL A 98 -7.67 -9.25 -24.26
N THR A 99 -8.82 -9.27 -24.94
CA THR A 99 -9.03 -9.97 -26.22
C THR A 99 -9.13 -9.03 -27.42
N GLU A 100 -9.36 -7.73 -27.21
CA GLU A 100 -9.50 -6.72 -28.26
C GLU A 100 -8.47 -5.59 -28.14
N ALA A 101 -7.95 -5.11 -29.27
CA ALA A 101 -6.84 -4.15 -29.29
C ALA A 101 -7.20 -2.76 -28.74
N ALA A 102 -8.47 -2.36 -28.76
CA ALA A 102 -8.92 -1.06 -28.25
C ALA A 102 -8.67 -0.92 -26.74
N ASP A 103 -8.75 -2.02 -25.99
CA ASP A 103 -8.59 -2.05 -24.54
C ASP A 103 -7.12 -2.04 -24.08
N SER A 104 -6.17 -2.18 -25.02
CA SER A 104 -4.73 -2.14 -24.73
C SER A 104 -4.17 -0.72 -24.58
N GLN A 105 -4.90 0.30 -25.02
CA GLN A 105 -4.35 1.66 -25.20
C GLN A 105 -4.59 2.61 -24.02
N ASN A 106 -5.52 2.29 -23.11
CA ASN A 106 -5.79 3.11 -21.93
C ASN A 106 -5.51 2.30 -20.67
N PRO A 107 -4.43 2.58 -19.91
CA PRO A 107 -4.36 2.11 -18.53
C PRO A 107 -5.60 2.65 -17.80
N PRO A 108 -6.37 1.83 -17.07
CA PRO A 108 -7.37 2.37 -16.17
C PRO A 108 -6.60 3.23 -15.15
N VAL A 109 -6.88 4.54 -15.21
CA VAL A 109 -6.24 5.60 -14.44
C VAL A 109 -5.99 5.16 -13.00
N LEU A 110 -4.74 5.20 -12.53
CA LEU A 110 -4.41 5.24 -11.10
C LEU A 110 -3.02 5.85 -10.84
N ASP A 111 -3.03 7.09 -10.38
CA ASP A 111 -1.85 7.84 -9.91
C ASP A 111 -1.21 7.27 -8.62
N SER A 112 -1.54 6.05 -8.19
CA SER A 112 -1.15 5.56 -6.85
C SER A 112 -0.76 4.08 -6.70
N LEU A 113 -1.19 3.17 -7.59
CA LEU A 113 -0.80 1.75 -7.56
C LEU A 113 -0.25 1.31 -8.92
N PRO A 114 0.83 0.49 -8.95
CA PRO A 114 1.44 0.08 -10.21
C PRO A 114 0.55 -0.94 -10.94
N ALA A 115 0.26 -0.65 -12.21
CA ALA A 115 -0.37 -1.57 -13.16
C ALA A 115 0.60 -1.85 -14.31
N TYR A 116 0.75 -3.12 -14.69
CA TYR A 116 1.69 -3.53 -15.72
C TYR A 116 0.96 -4.12 -16.91
N TRP A 117 1.19 -3.58 -18.09
CA TRP A 117 0.75 -4.25 -19.31
C TRP A 117 1.65 -5.45 -19.60
N LEU A 118 1.05 -6.62 -19.75
CA LEU A 118 1.70 -7.84 -20.20
C LEU A 118 1.27 -8.12 -21.64
N ASP A 119 2.22 -8.21 -22.55
CA ASP A 119 1.95 -8.68 -23.90
C ASP A 119 1.57 -10.16 -23.91
N ARG A 120 1.12 -10.69 -25.06
CA ARG A 120 0.69 -12.08 -25.17
C ARG A 120 1.73 -13.09 -24.66
N PRO A 121 3.02 -13.05 -25.05
CA PRO A 121 4.02 -13.94 -24.47
C PRO A 121 4.13 -13.82 -22.94
N ALA A 122 4.18 -12.60 -22.41
CA ALA A 122 4.34 -12.37 -20.97
C ALA A 122 3.12 -12.83 -20.17
N ILE A 123 1.91 -12.54 -20.63
CA ILE A 123 0.68 -12.92 -19.90
C ILE A 123 0.50 -14.44 -19.85
N HIS A 124 0.86 -15.17 -20.92
CA HIS A 124 0.82 -16.64 -20.92
C HIS A 124 1.96 -17.27 -20.11
N LEU A 125 3.09 -16.60 -19.94
CA LEU A 125 4.14 -17.01 -19.01
C LEU A 125 3.66 -16.85 -17.56
N VAL A 126 2.98 -15.74 -17.27
CA VAL A 126 2.42 -15.45 -15.95
C VAL A 126 1.29 -16.42 -15.64
N GLN A 127 0.29 -16.53 -16.51
CA GLN A 127 -0.85 -17.46 -16.41
C GLN A 127 -0.94 -18.35 -17.66
N PRO A 128 -0.45 -19.60 -17.58
CA PRO A 128 -0.63 -20.58 -18.64
C PRO A 128 -2.11 -20.89 -18.87
N GLU A 129 -2.43 -21.41 -20.06
CA GLU A 129 -3.76 -21.91 -20.46
C GLU A 129 -4.89 -20.85 -20.54
N LEU A 130 -4.55 -19.56 -20.51
CA LEU A 130 -5.47 -18.53 -21.00
C LEU A 130 -5.89 -18.82 -22.44
N SER A 131 -7.06 -18.31 -22.82
CA SER A 131 -7.57 -18.43 -24.18
C SER A 131 -6.61 -17.88 -25.23
N GLU A 132 -6.51 -18.55 -26.38
CA GLU A 132 -5.73 -18.09 -27.54
C GLU A 132 -6.26 -16.77 -28.14
N GLN A 133 -7.44 -16.32 -27.71
CA GLN A 133 -7.99 -15.02 -28.09
C GLN A 133 -7.36 -13.86 -27.29
N VAL A 134 -6.66 -14.15 -26.19
CA VAL A 134 -5.98 -13.14 -25.38
C VAL A 134 -4.79 -12.57 -26.15
N ILE A 135 -4.75 -11.25 -26.27
CA ILE A 135 -3.69 -10.50 -26.95
C ILE A 135 -2.69 -9.85 -25.98
N GLY A 136 -3.03 -9.82 -24.70
CA GLY A 136 -2.27 -9.23 -23.60
C GLY A 136 -3.18 -9.04 -22.39
N GLY A 137 -2.76 -8.23 -21.42
CA GLY A 137 -3.64 -7.85 -20.31
C GLY A 137 -2.92 -7.08 -19.21
N TRP A 138 -3.70 -6.52 -18.31
CA TRP A 138 -3.19 -5.73 -17.19
C TRP A 138 -2.94 -6.60 -15.96
N TRP A 139 -1.79 -6.40 -15.32
CA TRP A 139 -1.39 -7.07 -14.08
C TRP A 139 -1.35 -6.08 -12.93
N TYR A 140 -2.11 -6.38 -11.88
CA TYR A 140 -2.25 -5.59 -10.65
C TYR A 140 -1.70 -6.40 -9.46
N PRO A 141 -0.39 -6.32 -9.14
CA PRO A 141 0.23 -7.16 -8.12
C PRO A 141 -0.17 -6.83 -6.68
N GLU A 142 -0.60 -5.60 -6.41
CA GLU A 142 -0.95 -5.14 -5.05
C GLU A 142 -2.39 -5.47 -4.65
N GLU A 143 -3.16 -6.01 -5.59
CA GLU A 143 -4.55 -6.42 -5.38
C GLU A 143 -4.65 -7.89 -4.98
N GLY A 144 -5.85 -8.37 -4.69
CA GLY A 144 -6.02 -9.76 -4.31
C GLY A 144 -7.43 -10.12 -3.94
N GLN A 145 -7.56 -11.01 -2.95
CA GLN A 145 -8.84 -11.54 -2.54
C GLN A 145 -8.86 -11.93 -1.06
N VAL A 146 -10.06 -12.16 -0.56
CA VAL A 146 -10.35 -12.81 0.71
C VAL A 146 -11.51 -13.79 0.51
N ASP A 147 -11.56 -14.89 1.27
CA ASP A 147 -12.75 -15.72 1.32
C ASP A 147 -13.83 -14.97 2.11
N ASN A 148 -14.81 -14.43 1.38
CA ASN A 148 -15.89 -13.62 1.93
C ASN A 148 -16.73 -14.36 2.99
N ARG A 149 -16.91 -15.69 2.85
CA ARG A 149 -17.67 -16.50 3.81
C ARG A 149 -16.83 -16.75 5.07
N ALA A 150 -15.54 -17.05 4.90
CA ALA A 150 -14.61 -17.20 6.02
C ALA A 150 -14.43 -15.88 6.79
N LEU A 151 -14.34 -14.74 6.07
CA LEU A 151 -14.28 -13.41 6.66
C LEU A 151 -15.54 -13.09 7.48
N ALA A 152 -16.73 -13.30 6.92
CA ALA A 152 -17.99 -13.05 7.64
C ALA A 152 -18.08 -13.90 8.92
N GLN A 153 -17.71 -15.18 8.84
CA GLN A 153 -17.70 -16.07 10.00
C GLN A 153 -16.66 -15.63 11.05
N THR A 154 -15.48 -15.21 10.60
CA THR A 154 -14.41 -14.72 11.47
C THR A 154 -14.84 -13.46 12.21
N LEU A 155 -15.42 -12.48 11.50
CA LEU A 155 -15.96 -11.26 12.12
C LEU A 155 -17.03 -11.57 13.17
N ARG A 156 -17.95 -12.50 12.87
CA ARG A 156 -18.96 -12.93 13.85
C ARG A 156 -18.31 -13.52 15.11
N SER A 157 -17.36 -14.44 14.93
CA SER A 157 -16.66 -15.08 16.04
C SER A 157 -15.82 -14.10 16.86
N VAL A 158 -15.11 -13.17 16.21
CA VAL A 158 -14.37 -12.10 16.91
C VAL A 158 -15.33 -11.26 17.74
N ALA A 159 -16.43 -10.79 17.14
CA ALA A 159 -17.43 -9.96 17.82
C ALA A 159 -17.99 -10.65 19.07
N GLU A 160 -18.39 -11.92 18.97
CA GLU A 160 -18.86 -12.71 20.11
C GLU A 160 -17.78 -12.86 21.20
N MET A 161 -16.53 -13.13 20.80
CA MET A 161 -15.42 -13.35 21.74
C MET A 161 -15.07 -12.10 22.54
N ILE A 162 -15.07 -10.92 21.91
CA ILE A 162 -14.78 -9.65 22.59
C ILE A 162 -16.00 -9.07 23.32
N GLY A 163 -17.14 -9.79 23.32
CA GLY A 163 -18.34 -9.45 24.09
C GLY A 163 -19.28 -8.46 23.42
N VAL A 164 -19.36 -8.44 22.08
CA VAL A 164 -20.49 -7.86 21.35
C VAL A 164 -21.69 -8.80 21.51
N GLU A 165 -22.85 -8.24 21.87
CA GLU A 165 -24.08 -9.02 21.94
C GLU A 165 -24.69 -9.16 20.54
N ILE A 166 -24.78 -10.38 20.01
CA ILE A 166 -25.40 -10.63 18.70
C ILE A 166 -26.76 -11.31 18.91
N GLN A 167 -27.82 -10.70 18.39
CA GLN A 167 -29.18 -11.25 18.43
C GLN A 167 -29.64 -11.61 17.02
N GLU A 168 -29.62 -12.91 16.73
CA GLU A 168 -30.10 -13.48 15.47
C GLU A 168 -31.62 -13.67 15.48
N GLY A 169 -32.27 -13.64 14.31
CA GLY A 169 -33.71 -13.80 14.18
C GLY A 169 -34.51 -12.54 14.53
N VAL A 170 -33.83 -11.41 14.78
CA VAL A 170 -34.46 -10.14 15.14
C VAL A 170 -34.60 -9.25 13.91
N THR A 171 -35.85 -9.07 13.47
CA THR A 171 -36.21 -8.18 12.36
C THR A 171 -36.69 -6.85 12.93
N VAL A 172 -35.91 -5.79 12.71
CA VAL A 172 -36.36 -4.42 12.95
C VAL A 172 -37.36 -4.02 11.87
N THR A 173 -38.56 -3.63 12.28
CA THR A 173 -39.66 -3.25 11.38
C THR A 173 -39.83 -1.74 11.29
N GLU A 174 -39.43 -0.99 12.31
CA GLU A 174 -39.62 0.46 12.36
C GLU A 174 -38.55 1.13 13.25
N ILE A 175 -38.04 2.28 12.79
CA ILE A 175 -37.22 3.21 13.59
C ILE A 175 -38.13 4.35 14.04
N VAL A 176 -38.46 4.40 15.32
CA VAL A 176 -39.37 5.42 15.87
C VAL A 176 -38.58 6.68 16.20
N GLN A 177 -38.93 7.78 15.53
CA GLN A 177 -38.24 9.06 15.62
C GLN A 177 -39.12 10.10 16.33
N GLN A 178 -38.51 10.95 17.16
CA GLN A 178 -39.15 12.08 17.80
C GLN A 178 -38.15 13.23 17.90
N GLN A 179 -38.53 14.43 17.44
CA GLN A 179 -37.71 15.66 17.55
C GLN A 179 -36.27 15.49 17.01
N GLY A 180 -36.09 14.78 15.89
CA GLY A 180 -34.76 14.58 15.29
C GLY A 180 -33.89 13.52 16.00
N GLN A 181 -34.46 12.70 16.87
CA GLN A 181 -33.75 11.58 17.50
C GLN A 181 -34.54 10.27 17.37
N VAL A 182 -33.81 9.17 17.25
CA VAL A 182 -34.37 7.82 17.40
C VAL A 182 -34.62 7.55 18.88
N VAL A 183 -35.88 7.32 19.23
CA VAL A 183 -36.29 7.02 20.60
C VAL A 183 -36.29 5.50 20.87
N LYS A 184 -36.71 4.72 19.87
CA LYS A 184 -36.72 3.25 19.96
C LYS A 184 -36.78 2.58 18.60
N LEU A 185 -36.36 1.33 18.56
CA LEU A 185 -36.56 0.40 17.46
C LEU A 185 -37.70 -0.55 17.80
N ARG A 186 -38.63 -0.76 16.86
CA ARG A 186 -39.61 -1.85 16.95
C ARG A 186 -39.09 -3.06 16.20
N SER A 187 -39.20 -4.22 16.83
CA SER A 187 -38.81 -5.49 16.22
C SER A 187 -39.76 -6.61 16.61
N ASN A 188 -39.67 -7.74 15.90
CA ASN A 188 -40.35 -8.98 16.31
C ASN A 188 -39.87 -9.53 17.67
N GLY A 189 -38.69 -9.11 18.14
CA GLY A 189 -38.13 -9.45 19.45
C GLY A 189 -38.47 -8.45 20.56
N GLY A 190 -39.38 -7.50 20.31
CA GLY A 190 -39.75 -6.43 21.23
C GLY A 190 -39.09 -5.09 20.91
N ASP A 191 -39.47 -4.06 21.66
CA ASP A 191 -38.94 -2.71 21.51
C ASP A 191 -37.56 -2.59 22.18
N ARG A 192 -36.62 -1.88 21.54
CA ARG A 192 -35.27 -1.64 22.06
C ARG A 192 -34.90 -0.18 21.98
N SER A 193 -34.12 0.27 22.93
CA SER A 193 -33.58 1.63 22.97
C SER A 193 -32.10 1.59 23.31
N ALA A 194 -31.34 2.47 22.67
CA ALA A 194 -29.91 2.67 22.87
C ALA A 194 -29.62 4.18 22.74
N GLY A 195 -28.43 4.61 23.16
CA GLY A 195 -28.07 6.02 23.02
C GLY A 195 -27.63 6.38 21.61
N HIS A 196 -27.11 5.42 20.83
CA HIS A 196 -26.79 5.59 19.41
C HIS A 196 -27.20 4.37 18.59
N TYR A 197 -27.56 4.59 17.32
CA TYR A 197 -27.99 3.55 16.39
C TYR A 197 -27.17 3.60 15.10
N ILE A 198 -26.90 2.43 14.52
CA ILE A 198 -26.21 2.33 13.23
C ILE A 198 -27.02 1.44 12.29
N LEU A 199 -27.36 1.96 11.11
CA LEU A 199 -28.06 1.20 10.07
C LEU A 199 -27.07 0.61 9.08
N ALA A 200 -26.92 -0.72 9.10
CA ALA A 200 -26.03 -1.50 8.24
C ALA A 200 -26.78 -2.67 7.57
N THR A 201 -28.03 -2.43 7.15
CA THR A 201 -28.95 -3.45 6.63
C THR A 201 -28.84 -3.71 5.13
N GLY A 202 -27.77 -3.26 4.48
CA GLY A 202 -27.49 -3.58 3.08
C GLY A 202 -28.69 -3.29 2.16
N ALA A 203 -29.05 -4.26 1.30
CA ALA A 203 -30.09 -4.06 0.29
C ALA A 203 -31.48 -3.81 0.90
N TRP A 204 -31.68 -4.16 2.18
CA TRP A 204 -32.94 -3.97 2.91
C TRP A 204 -33.07 -2.57 3.52
N SER A 205 -32.08 -1.69 3.39
CA SER A 205 -32.08 -0.36 4.01
C SER A 205 -33.32 0.46 3.70
N GLN A 206 -33.76 0.46 2.43
CA GLN A 206 -34.95 1.20 1.98
C GLN A 206 -36.26 0.71 2.63
N SER A 207 -36.29 -0.54 3.11
CA SER A 207 -37.49 -1.09 3.78
C SER A 207 -37.69 -0.56 5.20
N ILE A 208 -36.65 0.06 5.79
CA ILE A 208 -36.65 0.56 7.17
C ILE A 208 -36.63 2.10 7.21
N ILE A 209 -35.84 2.73 6.34
CA ILE A 209 -35.75 4.19 6.21
C ILE A 209 -35.75 4.61 4.73
N PRO A 210 -36.21 5.82 4.39
CA PRO A 210 -36.29 6.28 3.00
C PRO A 210 -34.91 6.69 2.45
N VAL A 211 -34.05 5.70 2.18
CA VAL A 211 -32.76 5.87 1.50
C VAL A 211 -32.79 5.22 0.11
N PRO A 212 -32.11 5.78 -0.90
CA PRO A 212 -32.15 5.27 -2.27
C PRO A 212 -31.22 4.05 -2.43
N VAL A 213 -31.54 2.95 -1.76
CA VAL A 213 -30.80 1.69 -1.86
C VAL A 213 -31.72 0.60 -2.39
N GLN A 214 -31.36 0.01 -3.53
CA GLN A 214 -32.12 -1.05 -4.18
C GLN A 214 -31.32 -2.36 -4.26
N PRO A 215 -31.99 -3.53 -4.22
CA PRO A 215 -31.33 -4.81 -4.44
C PRO A 215 -30.94 -4.98 -5.91
N CYS A 216 -29.65 -5.18 -6.16
CA CYS A 216 -29.14 -5.68 -7.43
C CYS A 216 -28.74 -7.16 -7.26
N LYS A 217 -29.48 -8.06 -7.92
CA LYS A 217 -29.24 -9.50 -7.84
C LYS A 217 -27.98 -9.86 -8.62
N GLY A 218 -27.12 -10.67 -8.00
CA GLY A 218 -25.98 -11.31 -8.64
C GLY A 218 -26.03 -12.81 -8.49
N GLN A 219 -25.99 -13.52 -9.62
CA GLN A 219 -25.86 -14.97 -9.67
C GLN A 219 -24.38 -15.37 -9.71
N MET A 220 -24.08 -16.48 -9.07
CA MET A 220 -22.73 -16.98 -8.83
C MET A 220 -22.72 -18.51 -8.95
N LEU A 221 -21.55 -19.07 -9.28
CA LEU A 221 -21.28 -20.49 -9.10
C LEU A 221 -19.85 -20.72 -8.62
N ALA A 222 -19.60 -21.91 -8.09
CA ALA A 222 -18.26 -22.39 -7.84
C ALA A 222 -18.09 -23.75 -8.50
N ILE A 223 -16.93 -23.93 -9.10
CA ILE A 223 -16.45 -25.22 -9.59
C ILE A 223 -15.28 -25.67 -8.71
N ARG A 224 -14.89 -26.94 -8.82
CA ARG A 224 -13.81 -27.51 -8.03
C ARG A 224 -12.72 -28.07 -8.92
N VAL A 225 -11.46 -27.70 -8.66
CA VAL A 225 -10.31 -28.29 -9.33
C VAL A 225 -10.22 -29.78 -8.96
N PRO A 226 -10.24 -30.71 -9.94
CA PRO A 226 -10.09 -32.14 -9.69
C PRO A 226 -8.84 -32.48 -8.87
N SER A 227 -8.90 -33.52 -8.05
CA SER A 227 -7.87 -33.85 -7.07
C SER A 227 -6.53 -34.21 -7.71
N GLU A 228 -6.60 -34.71 -8.94
CA GLU A 228 -5.51 -35.21 -9.77
C GLU A 228 -4.68 -34.06 -10.38
N ILE A 229 -5.24 -32.84 -10.44
CA ILE A 229 -4.54 -31.65 -10.95
C ILE A 229 -3.71 -31.04 -9.82
N SER A 230 -2.40 -31.03 -10.02
CA SER A 230 -1.40 -30.40 -9.15
C SER A 230 -0.18 -29.97 -9.98
N PRO A 231 0.34 -28.73 -9.82
CA PRO A 231 -0.14 -27.68 -8.91
C PRO A 231 -1.51 -27.12 -9.30
N LEU A 232 -2.09 -26.24 -8.47
CA LEU A 232 -3.36 -25.56 -8.80
C LEU A 232 -3.19 -24.74 -10.09
N PRO A 233 -4.18 -24.78 -11.01
CA PRO A 233 -4.06 -24.16 -12.33
C PRO A 233 -4.09 -22.63 -12.30
N LEU A 234 -4.82 -22.04 -11.34
CA LEU A 234 -4.94 -20.61 -11.16
C LEU A 234 -4.31 -20.19 -9.84
N GLN A 235 -3.34 -19.27 -9.91
CA GLN A 235 -2.69 -18.70 -8.73
C GLN A 235 -3.08 -17.25 -8.45
N ARG A 236 -3.94 -16.66 -9.28
CA ARG A 236 -4.37 -15.27 -9.22
C ARG A 236 -5.81 -15.12 -9.72
N VAL A 237 -6.45 -14.02 -9.36
CA VAL A 237 -7.79 -13.71 -9.87
C VAL A 237 -7.70 -13.35 -11.35
N LEU A 238 -8.63 -13.85 -12.16
CA LEU A 238 -8.82 -13.37 -13.53
C LEU A 238 -10.03 -12.44 -13.57
N TYR A 239 -9.86 -11.25 -14.13
CA TYR A 239 -10.92 -10.26 -14.32
C TYR A 239 -11.12 -10.00 -15.82
N GLY A 240 -12.16 -10.59 -16.40
CA GLY A 240 -12.55 -10.38 -17.79
C GLY A 240 -13.72 -9.41 -17.94
N GLU A 241 -14.09 -9.11 -19.18
CA GLU A 241 -15.11 -8.11 -19.53
C GLU A 241 -16.46 -8.31 -18.83
N ASN A 242 -16.91 -9.57 -18.72
CA ASN A 242 -18.23 -9.92 -18.17
C ASN A 242 -18.16 -11.05 -17.13
N VAL A 243 -16.96 -11.36 -16.63
CA VAL A 243 -16.76 -12.45 -15.67
C VAL A 243 -15.49 -12.24 -14.87
N TYR A 244 -15.51 -12.64 -13.62
CA TYR A 244 -14.32 -12.84 -12.80
C TYR A 244 -14.23 -14.31 -12.35
N ILE A 245 -12.99 -14.80 -12.28
CA ILE A 245 -12.64 -16.16 -11.88
C ILE A 245 -11.69 -16.05 -10.69
N VAL A 246 -12.18 -16.44 -9.51
CA VAL A 246 -11.50 -16.23 -8.23
C VAL A 246 -11.09 -17.59 -7.66
N PRO A 247 -9.81 -17.99 -7.79
CA PRO A 247 -9.35 -19.27 -7.24
C PRO A 247 -9.18 -19.20 -5.73
N ARG A 248 -9.55 -20.27 -5.02
CA ARG A 248 -9.28 -20.46 -3.59
C ARG A 248 -8.21 -21.52 -3.39
N GLN A 249 -7.50 -21.44 -2.28
CA GLN A 249 -6.45 -22.41 -1.92
C GLN A 249 -7.01 -23.81 -1.61
N ASP A 250 -8.31 -23.92 -1.32
CA ASP A 250 -9.00 -25.17 -1.03
C ASP A 250 -9.59 -25.88 -2.28
N ARG A 251 -9.08 -25.54 -3.47
CA ARG A 251 -9.48 -26.04 -4.80
C ARG A 251 -10.82 -25.54 -5.32
N ARG A 252 -11.54 -24.66 -4.61
CA ARG A 252 -12.71 -23.98 -5.19
C ARG A 252 -12.26 -22.91 -6.18
N ILE A 253 -13.03 -22.73 -7.25
CA ILE A 253 -12.92 -21.58 -8.15
C ILE A 253 -14.30 -20.95 -8.21
N VAL A 254 -14.39 -19.70 -7.75
CA VAL A 254 -15.63 -18.92 -7.74
C VAL A 254 -15.75 -18.15 -9.06
N ILE A 255 -16.90 -18.24 -9.71
CA ILE A 255 -17.19 -17.59 -11.00
C ILE A 255 -18.40 -16.69 -10.82
N GLY A 256 -18.24 -15.42 -11.19
CA GLY A 256 -19.33 -14.46 -11.14
C GLY A 256 -19.09 -13.26 -12.06
N ALA A 257 -20.05 -12.36 -12.21
CA ALA A 257 -21.44 -12.51 -11.78
C ALA A 257 -22.39 -11.80 -12.71
N THR A 258 -23.66 -12.22 -12.68
CA THR A 258 -24.73 -11.42 -13.30
C THR A 258 -25.00 -10.16 -12.48
N SER A 259 -25.69 -9.21 -13.13
CA SER A 259 -26.18 -7.97 -12.52
C SER A 259 -27.62 -7.74 -12.98
N GLU A 260 -28.59 -7.87 -12.08
CA GLU A 260 -30.01 -7.86 -12.41
C GLU A 260 -30.80 -6.96 -11.45
N THR A 261 -31.40 -5.90 -11.97
CA THR A 261 -32.26 -4.97 -11.21
C THR A 261 -33.72 -5.42 -11.26
N ILE A 262 -34.02 -6.54 -10.58
CA ILE A 262 -35.34 -7.19 -10.60
C ILE A 262 -35.96 -7.32 -9.20
N GLY A 263 -35.49 -6.53 -8.23
CA GLY A 263 -35.96 -6.63 -6.85
C GLY A 263 -35.37 -7.84 -6.10
N PHE A 264 -36.07 -8.29 -5.06
CA PHE A 264 -35.67 -9.44 -4.22
C PHE A 264 -36.08 -10.79 -4.81
N THR A 265 -36.03 -10.97 -6.14
CA THR A 265 -36.37 -12.25 -6.78
C THR A 265 -35.27 -13.30 -6.51
N PRO A 266 -35.55 -14.39 -5.78
CA PRO A 266 -34.54 -15.38 -5.41
C PRO A 266 -34.16 -16.31 -6.58
N GLY A 267 -33.20 -17.20 -6.33
CA GLY A 267 -32.83 -18.33 -7.19
C GLY A 267 -31.84 -18.00 -8.31
N ASN A 268 -31.09 -19.00 -8.77
CA ASN A 268 -30.35 -18.93 -10.02
C ASN A 268 -31.26 -19.26 -11.21
N THR A 269 -30.92 -18.74 -12.39
CA THR A 269 -31.57 -19.06 -13.67
C THR A 269 -30.61 -19.84 -14.56
N PRO A 270 -31.10 -20.82 -15.36
CA PRO A 270 -30.26 -21.51 -16.33
C PRO A 270 -29.53 -20.56 -17.29
N ALA A 271 -30.20 -19.49 -17.74
CA ALA A 271 -29.62 -18.49 -18.62
C ALA A 271 -28.47 -17.70 -17.94
N GLY A 272 -28.63 -17.33 -16.66
CA GLY A 272 -27.58 -16.65 -15.90
C GLY A 272 -26.35 -17.55 -15.72
N LEU A 273 -26.56 -18.81 -15.32
CA LEU A 273 -25.47 -19.78 -15.16
C LEU A 273 -24.76 -20.09 -16.49
N GLN A 274 -25.52 -20.24 -17.58
CA GLN A 274 -24.96 -20.45 -18.92
C GLN A 274 -24.09 -19.26 -19.36
N THR A 275 -24.54 -18.03 -19.09
CA THR A 275 -23.78 -16.81 -19.40
C THR A 275 -22.43 -16.81 -18.67
N LEU A 276 -22.43 -17.10 -17.37
CA LEU A 276 -21.21 -17.15 -16.55
C LEU A 276 -20.25 -18.25 -16.98
N LEU A 277 -20.76 -19.46 -17.23
CA LEU A 277 -19.95 -20.59 -17.68
C LEU A 277 -19.33 -20.31 -19.06
N ASN A 278 -20.11 -19.77 -20.00
CA ASN A 278 -19.61 -19.45 -21.34
C ASN A 278 -18.48 -18.41 -21.26
N ALA A 279 -18.67 -17.32 -20.51
CA ALA A 279 -17.65 -16.29 -20.36
C ALA A 279 -16.39 -16.84 -19.66
N ALA A 280 -16.56 -17.63 -18.60
CA ALA A 280 -15.43 -18.21 -17.88
C ALA A 280 -14.63 -19.21 -18.73
N ILE A 281 -15.31 -20.09 -19.46
CA ILE A 281 -14.67 -21.06 -20.37
C ILE A 281 -14.01 -20.35 -21.56
N GLN A 282 -14.62 -19.29 -22.08
CA GLN A 282 -14.02 -18.50 -23.15
C GLN A 282 -12.72 -17.84 -22.70
N LEU A 283 -12.65 -17.37 -21.45
CA LEU A 283 -11.44 -16.74 -20.89
C LEU A 283 -10.37 -17.78 -20.49
N TYR A 284 -10.78 -18.87 -19.84
CA TYR A 284 -9.91 -19.93 -19.34
C TYR A 284 -10.49 -21.33 -19.68
N PRO A 285 -10.18 -21.87 -20.87
CA PRO A 285 -10.84 -23.07 -21.41
C PRO A 285 -10.73 -24.34 -20.57
N ALA A 286 -9.72 -24.45 -19.70
CA ALA A 286 -9.52 -25.60 -18.82
C ALA A 286 -10.70 -25.83 -17.85
N LEU A 287 -11.49 -24.79 -17.53
CA LEU A 287 -12.63 -24.90 -16.59
C LEU A 287 -13.76 -25.79 -17.10
N LYS A 288 -13.85 -26.04 -18.41
CA LYS A 288 -14.97 -26.77 -19.02
C LYS A 288 -15.15 -28.20 -18.48
N ASP A 289 -14.06 -28.81 -18.00
CA ASP A 289 -14.01 -30.19 -17.53
C ASP A 289 -14.07 -30.29 -15.99
N PHE A 290 -14.19 -29.15 -15.28
CA PHE A 290 -14.20 -29.13 -13.82
C PHE A 290 -15.63 -29.29 -13.27
N PRO A 291 -15.84 -30.11 -12.23
CA PRO A 291 -17.16 -30.31 -11.66
C PRO A 291 -17.72 -29.03 -11.01
N ILE A 292 -18.98 -28.72 -11.30
CA ILE A 292 -19.75 -27.69 -10.59
C ILE A 292 -19.98 -28.18 -9.15
N GLN A 293 -19.63 -27.33 -8.18
CA GLN A 293 -19.77 -27.63 -6.76
C GLN A 293 -21.04 -27.03 -6.16
N GLU A 294 -21.32 -25.76 -6.45
CA GLU A 294 -22.48 -25.05 -5.90
C GLU A 294 -22.87 -23.86 -6.81
N CYS A 295 -24.14 -23.47 -6.76
CA CYS A 295 -24.68 -22.27 -7.39
C CYS A 295 -25.45 -21.48 -6.33
N TRP A 296 -25.29 -20.16 -6.31
CA TRP A 296 -25.99 -19.30 -5.34
C TRP A 296 -26.24 -17.91 -5.93
N TRP A 297 -26.98 -17.09 -5.19
CA TRP A 297 -27.25 -15.70 -5.54
C TRP A 297 -27.16 -14.80 -4.30
N GLY A 298 -27.10 -13.49 -4.52
CA GLY A 298 -27.26 -12.50 -3.45
C GLY A 298 -27.71 -11.15 -3.99
N PHE A 299 -28.03 -10.25 -3.06
CA PHE A 299 -28.56 -8.92 -3.37
C PHE A 299 -27.57 -7.84 -2.95
N ARG A 300 -26.88 -7.24 -3.92
CA ARG A 300 -25.98 -6.12 -3.69
C ARG A 300 -26.80 -4.87 -3.32
N PRO A 301 -26.38 -4.07 -2.33
CA PRO A 301 -27.04 -2.83 -1.97
C PRO A 301 -26.62 -1.71 -2.95
N ALA A 302 -27.34 -1.52 -4.04
CA ALA A 302 -27.00 -0.54 -5.06
C ALA A 302 -27.65 0.83 -4.77
N THR A 303 -26.88 1.90 -4.86
CA THR A 303 -27.38 3.28 -4.93
C THR A 303 -27.42 3.76 -6.39
N PRO A 304 -28.13 4.86 -6.71
CA PRO A 304 -28.18 5.41 -8.07
C PRO A 304 -26.81 5.77 -8.67
N ASP A 305 -25.85 6.13 -7.83
CA ASP A 305 -24.48 6.53 -8.21
C ASP A 305 -23.44 5.44 -7.92
N GLU A 306 -23.88 4.25 -7.48
CA GLU A 306 -23.03 3.11 -7.07
C GLU A 306 -22.06 3.37 -5.90
N MET A 307 -22.11 4.55 -5.26
CA MET A 307 -21.32 4.89 -4.09
C MET A 307 -22.06 4.58 -2.78
N PRO A 308 -21.36 4.19 -1.70
CA PRO A 308 -22.01 3.91 -0.43
C PRO A 308 -22.67 5.16 0.19
N ILE A 309 -23.58 4.91 1.13
CA ILE A 309 -24.17 5.92 2.01
C ILE A 309 -23.56 5.72 3.39
N LEU A 310 -22.69 6.65 3.78
CA LEU A 310 -21.92 6.63 5.02
C LEU A 310 -22.13 7.94 5.81
N GLY A 311 -22.15 7.85 7.13
CA GLY A 311 -22.18 9.03 8.01
C GLY A 311 -23.56 9.34 8.57
N ASP A 312 -23.81 10.60 8.90
CA ASP A 312 -24.97 11.01 9.69
C ASP A 312 -26.30 10.88 8.93
N SER A 313 -27.35 10.50 9.64
CA SER A 313 -28.72 10.51 9.11
C SER A 313 -29.45 11.83 9.42
N LEU A 314 -30.76 11.89 9.17
CA LEU A 314 -31.62 12.97 9.66
C LEU A 314 -31.78 13.00 11.18
N CYS A 315 -31.46 11.90 11.87
CA CYS A 315 -31.48 11.84 13.33
C CYS A 315 -30.07 11.90 13.91
N ASP A 316 -29.86 12.74 14.92
CA ASP A 316 -28.54 13.01 15.51
C ASP A 316 -27.86 11.75 16.07
N ASN A 317 -28.67 10.79 16.55
CA ASN A 317 -28.20 9.54 17.14
C ASN A 317 -28.37 8.33 16.21
N LEU A 318 -28.48 8.54 14.90
CA LEU A 318 -28.52 7.48 13.90
C LEU A 318 -27.48 7.72 12.81
N THR A 319 -26.59 6.75 12.62
CA THR A 319 -25.55 6.75 11.59
C THR A 319 -25.86 5.69 10.53
N LEU A 320 -25.58 6.00 9.27
CA LEU A 320 -25.79 5.15 8.10
C LEU A 320 -24.47 4.52 7.65
N ALA A 321 -24.51 3.23 7.32
CA ALA A 321 -23.38 2.49 6.75
C ALA A 321 -23.90 1.41 5.79
N THR A 322 -24.33 1.81 4.59
CA THR A 322 -24.97 0.92 3.62
C THR A 322 -24.64 1.31 2.18
N GLY A 323 -25.19 0.61 1.19
CA GLY A 323 -25.07 1.01 -0.22
C GLY A 323 -23.73 0.65 -0.90
N HIS A 324 -22.90 -0.22 -0.31
CA HIS A 324 -21.57 -0.55 -0.84
C HIS A 324 -21.55 -1.33 -2.17
N PHE A 325 -22.69 -1.56 -2.80
CA PHE A 325 -22.85 -2.24 -4.08
C PHE A 325 -21.93 -3.47 -4.27
N ARG A 326 -20.93 -3.36 -5.16
CA ARG A 326 -19.96 -4.43 -5.49
C ARG A 326 -18.73 -4.45 -4.58
N ASN A 327 -18.46 -3.36 -3.87
CA ASN A 327 -17.22 -3.13 -3.14
C ASN A 327 -17.35 -3.33 -1.61
N GLY A 328 -18.47 -3.87 -1.12
CA GLY A 328 -18.71 -4.04 0.32
C GLY A 328 -17.65 -4.85 1.06
N ILE A 329 -17.09 -5.90 0.43
CA ILE A 329 -15.96 -6.63 1.03
C ILE A 329 -14.74 -5.71 1.11
N LEU A 330 -14.27 -5.19 -0.03
CA LEU A 330 -13.14 -4.26 -0.09
C LEU A 330 -13.28 -3.05 0.85
N LEU A 331 -14.47 -2.50 1.04
CA LEU A 331 -14.71 -1.32 1.86
C LEU A 331 -14.96 -1.60 3.34
N THR A 332 -14.98 -2.88 3.75
CA THR A 332 -15.26 -3.26 5.14
C THR A 332 -14.32 -2.58 6.15
N PRO A 333 -12.98 -2.68 6.05
CA PRO A 333 -12.10 -2.11 7.08
C PRO A 333 -12.17 -0.57 7.16
N ILE A 334 -12.18 0.13 6.02
CA ILE A 334 -12.28 1.60 6.04
C ILE A 334 -13.64 2.06 6.59
N THR A 335 -14.74 1.40 6.21
CA THR A 335 -16.08 1.75 6.70
C THR A 335 -16.15 1.58 8.22
N ALA A 336 -15.63 0.46 8.75
CA ALA A 336 -15.60 0.20 10.18
C ALA A 336 -14.87 1.31 10.95
N ARG A 337 -13.67 1.68 10.48
CA ARG A 337 -12.86 2.73 11.09
C ARG A 337 -13.57 4.08 11.09
N LEU A 338 -14.02 4.55 9.91
CA LEU A 338 -14.61 5.88 9.75
C LEU A 338 -15.92 6.03 10.54
N ILE A 339 -16.77 5.01 10.52
CA ILE A 339 -18.04 5.05 11.27
C ILE A 339 -17.78 4.97 12.77
N ALA A 340 -16.85 4.13 13.22
CA ALA A 340 -16.50 4.07 14.64
C ALA A 340 -15.85 5.38 15.13
N ASP A 341 -15.04 6.06 14.31
CA ASP A 341 -14.47 7.38 14.61
C ASP A 341 -15.56 8.44 14.78
N ARG A 342 -16.53 8.45 13.85
CA ARG A 342 -17.69 9.35 13.90
C ARG A 342 -18.54 9.14 15.15
N VAL A 343 -18.84 7.89 15.50
CA VAL A 343 -19.75 7.54 16.60
C VAL A 343 -19.08 7.69 17.97
N TRP A 344 -17.81 7.27 18.10
CA TRP A 344 -17.12 7.25 19.40
C TRP A 344 -16.50 8.60 19.78
N ASN A 345 -15.81 9.25 18.83
CA ASN A 345 -15.04 10.47 19.10
C ASN A 345 -15.70 11.75 18.55
N GLY A 346 -16.80 11.62 17.80
CA GLY A 346 -17.36 12.75 17.05
C GLY A 346 -16.46 13.23 15.91
N THR A 347 -15.40 12.49 15.57
CA THR A 347 -14.47 12.84 14.50
C THR A 347 -15.12 12.58 13.15
N ILE A 348 -15.25 13.61 12.32
CA ILE A 348 -15.78 13.47 10.96
C ILE A 348 -14.59 13.51 9.99
N ASP A 349 -14.30 12.37 9.37
CA ASP A 349 -13.37 12.36 8.24
C ASP A 349 -13.99 13.11 7.06
N PRO A 350 -13.29 14.09 6.45
CA PRO A 350 -13.81 14.85 5.32
C PRO A 350 -14.34 13.98 4.17
N LEU A 351 -13.78 12.78 3.98
CA LEU A 351 -14.19 11.84 2.95
C LEU A 351 -15.64 11.37 3.14
N LEU A 352 -16.16 11.32 4.38
CA LEU A 352 -17.57 10.96 4.65
C LEU A 352 -18.57 11.93 4.02
N ASN A 353 -18.18 13.19 3.74
CA ASN A 353 -19.08 14.17 3.14
C ASN A 353 -19.51 13.76 1.71
N GLU A 354 -18.59 13.18 0.95
CA GLU A 354 -18.86 12.66 -0.41
C GLU A 354 -19.84 11.48 -0.40
N PHE A 355 -19.91 10.77 0.72
CA PHE A 355 -20.77 9.60 0.92
C PHE A 355 -22.03 9.90 1.74
N SER A 356 -22.33 11.17 2.02
CA SER A 356 -23.55 11.59 2.71
C SER A 356 -24.79 11.23 1.90
N TRP A 357 -25.85 10.78 2.58
CA TRP A 357 -27.16 10.53 1.93
C TRP A 357 -27.77 11.80 1.33
N GLN A 358 -27.36 12.99 1.81
CA GLN A 358 -27.88 14.28 1.37
C GLN A 358 -27.54 14.59 -0.09
N ARG A 359 -26.52 13.95 -0.67
CA ARG A 359 -26.19 14.11 -2.10
C ARG A 359 -27.33 13.73 -3.04
N PHE A 360 -28.29 12.93 -2.57
CA PHE A 360 -29.50 12.57 -3.33
C PHE A 360 -30.66 13.56 -3.18
N LEU A 361 -30.57 14.54 -2.28
CA LEU A 361 -31.59 15.57 -2.07
C LEU A 361 -31.46 16.76 -3.02
N CYS A 362 -30.28 16.95 -3.62
CA CYS A 362 -30.04 17.97 -4.62
C CYS A 362 -29.67 17.28 -5.94
N PRO A 363 -30.56 17.24 -6.95
CA PRO A 363 -30.21 16.62 -8.23
C PRO A 363 -29.22 17.52 -8.96
N THR A 364 -27.93 17.23 -8.85
CA THR A 364 -26.96 17.69 -9.84
C THR A 364 -27.35 17.10 -11.19
N GLN A 365 -27.58 17.97 -12.17
CA GLN A 365 -28.02 17.64 -13.52
C GLN A 365 -27.19 16.49 -14.11
N SER A 366 -27.85 15.40 -14.50
CA SER A 366 -27.26 14.35 -15.32
C SER A 366 -26.84 14.93 -16.69
N PRO A 367 -25.72 14.51 -17.28
CA PRO A 367 -25.31 14.97 -18.59
C PRO A 367 -26.26 14.39 -19.66
N SER A 368 -26.95 15.27 -20.39
CA SER A 368 -27.74 14.92 -21.56
C SER A 368 -26.83 14.58 -22.76
N PRO A 369 -27.29 13.76 -23.72
CA PRO A 369 -26.45 13.16 -24.74
C PRO A 369 -25.94 14.18 -25.77
N LEU A 370 -24.69 13.99 -26.18
CA LEU A 370 -24.00 14.72 -27.24
C LEU A 370 -24.82 14.72 -28.55
N ALA A 371 -25.16 15.93 -29.01
CA ALA A 371 -25.49 16.22 -30.41
C ALA A 371 -24.28 16.94 -31.05
N PRO A 372 -24.11 16.88 -32.38
CA PRO A 372 -22.80 17.00 -33.02
C PRO A 372 -22.29 18.45 -32.99
N VAL A 373 -21.02 18.61 -32.60
CA VAL A 373 -20.35 19.92 -32.58
C VAL A 373 -19.98 20.32 -34.00
N SER A 374 -20.69 21.32 -34.50
CA SER A 374 -20.29 22.16 -35.62
C SER A 374 -19.15 23.10 -35.21
N THR A 375 -18.30 23.38 -36.18
CA THR A 375 -17.02 24.09 -36.12
C THR A 375 -17.06 25.52 -35.55
N GLN A 376 -16.01 25.85 -34.77
CA GLN A 376 -15.47 27.15 -34.33
C GLN A 376 -16.01 27.79 -33.03
N PRO A 377 -15.16 27.98 -32.00
CA PRO A 377 -15.44 28.90 -30.91
C PRO A 377 -14.94 30.34 -31.20
N PRO A 378 -15.59 31.39 -30.67
CA PRO A 378 -15.09 32.76 -30.74
C PRO A 378 -13.98 32.98 -29.70
N MET A 379 -12.93 33.71 -30.10
CA MET A 379 -11.84 34.13 -29.21
C MET A 379 -12.35 35.15 -28.17
N LEU A 380 -12.21 34.83 -26.88
CA LEU A 380 -12.21 35.81 -25.80
C LEU A 380 -10.76 36.12 -25.42
N GLN A 381 -10.37 37.39 -25.58
CA GLN A 381 -9.06 37.90 -25.17
C GLN A 381 -9.04 38.17 -23.67
N PHE A 382 -8.18 37.47 -22.94
CA PHE A 382 -7.79 37.83 -21.58
C PHE A 382 -6.52 38.68 -21.63
N SER A 383 -6.63 39.95 -21.21
CA SER A 383 -5.48 40.80 -20.93
C SER A 383 -4.79 40.32 -19.64
N THR A 384 -3.55 39.87 -19.77
CA THR A 384 -2.69 39.36 -18.69
C THR A 384 -2.19 40.53 -17.84
N PRO A 385 -2.34 40.51 -16.49
CA PRO A 385 -1.60 41.41 -15.63
C PRO A 385 -0.11 41.00 -15.63
N GLN A 386 0.78 41.96 -15.85
CA GLN A 386 2.23 41.74 -15.69
C GLN A 386 2.56 41.47 -14.22
N ILE A 387 2.94 40.23 -13.92
CA ILE A 387 3.54 39.86 -12.64
C ILE A 387 5.01 40.31 -12.68
N PRO A 388 5.49 41.18 -11.77
CA PRO A 388 6.91 41.50 -11.69
C PRO A 388 7.70 40.22 -11.38
N ALA A 389 8.78 39.99 -12.12
CA ALA A 389 9.63 38.83 -11.94
C ALA A 389 10.12 38.74 -10.49
N SER A 390 9.67 37.71 -9.76
CA SER A 390 10.24 37.37 -8.46
C SER A 390 11.73 37.09 -8.63
N PRO A 391 12.60 37.59 -7.72
CA PRO A 391 13.99 37.18 -7.71
C PRO A 391 14.08 35.66 -7.53
N ALA A 392 15.03 35.04 -8.22
CA ALA A 392 15.29 33.60 -8.08
C ALA A 392 15.46 33.24 -6.58
N PRO A 393 14.88 32.12 -6.11
CA PRO A 393 15.03 31.71 -4.72
C PRO A 393 16.52 31.56 -4.40
N ALA A 394 16.95 32.13 -3.27
CA ALA A 394 18.32 32.00 -2.79
C ALA A 394 18.68 30.50 -2.62
N PRO A 395 19.94 30.10 -2.88
CA PRO A 395 20.36 28.73 -2.63
C PRO A 395 20.10 28.37 -1.16
N PHE A 396 19.45 27.23 -0.92
CA PHE A 396 19.19 26.74 0.41
C PHE A 396 20.52 26.41 1.12
N ALA A 397 20.64 26.83 2.38
CA ALA A 397 21.86 26.64 3.17
C ALA A 397 21.75 25.35 4.02
N ASP A 398 22.50 24.32 3.65
CA ASP A 398 22.79 23.13 4.49
C ASP A 398 24.18 23.28 5.09
N GLU A 399 24.38 22.74 6.29
CA GLU A 399 25.72 22.53 6.82
C GLU A 399 26.40 21.37 6.07
N PRO A 400 27.74 21.38 5.91
CA PRO A 400 28.43 20.25 5.33
C PRO A 400 28.29 18.99 6.20
N LEU A 401 28.21 17.82 5.57
CA LEU A 401 28.38 16.53 6.22
C LEU A 401 29.82 16.40 6.72
N ILE A 402 30.02 16.18 8.02
CA ILE A 402 31.34 15.98 8.60
C ILE A 402 31.49 14.52 9.02
N ILE A 403 32.44 13.80 8.39
CA ILE A 403 32.81 12.43 8.80
C ILE A 403 34.30 12.44 9.13
N ALA A 404 34.66 11.98 10.33
CA ALA A 404 36.04 11.94 10.81
C ALA A 404 36.83 13.26 10.57
N GLY A 405 36.16 14.41 10.76
CA GLY A 405 36.76 15.74 10.60
C GLY A 405 36.86 16.27 9.17
N ARG A 406 36.41 15.51 8.17
CA ARG A 406 36.37 15.93 6.77
C ARG A 406 34.97 16.38 6.35
N GLU A 407 34.90 17.51 5.66
CA GLU A 407 33.65 18.10 5.16
C GLU A 407 33.29 17.55 3.76
N PHE A 408 32.00 17.29 3.58
CA PHE A 408 31.38 16.90 2.32
C PHE A 408 30.09 17.71 2.12
N ARG A 409 29.84 18.17 0.90
CA ARG A 409 28.61 18.87 0.50
C ARG A 409 27.52 17.91 0.06
N SER A 410 27.91 16.77 -0.52
CA SER A 410 26.95 15.77 -0.96
C SER A 410 26.51 14.85 0.17
N ARG A 411 25.20 14.64 0.27
CA ARG A 411 24.55 13.69 1.18
C ARG A 411 24.42 12.29 0.57
N LEU A 412 24.84 12.10 -0.68
CA LEU A 412 24.75 10.84 -1.41
C LEU A 412 26.15 10.27 -1.64
N MET A 413 26.35 9.02 -1.22
CA MET A 413 27.50 8.19 -1.53
C MET A 413 27.07 7.09 -2.52
N THR A 414 27.97 6.69 -3.41
CA THR A 414 27.75 5.56 -4.33
C THR A 414 28.95 4.62 -4.36
N GLY A 415 28.95 3.62 -5.23
CA GLY A 415 30.06 2.69 -5.39
C GLY A 415 30.45 2.47 -6.85
N THR A 416 31.42 1.59 -7.04
CA THR A 416 31.93 1.18 -8.36
C THR A 416 31.44 -0.22 -8.77
N GLY A 417 30.49 -0.77 -8.02
CA GLY A 417 30.00 -2.14 -8.15
C GLY A 417 28.87 -2.30 -9.17
N LYS A 418 28.91 -3.38 -9.97
CA LYS A 418 27.78 -3.91 -10.76
C LYS A 418 27.35 -3.10 -11.99
N TYR A 419 28.11 -2.08 -12.40
CA TYR A 419 27.87 -1.37 -13.66
C TYR A 419 28.20 -2.24 -14.87
N ARG A 420 27.52 -2.00 -15.99
CA ARG A 420 27.74 -2.73 -17.25
C ARG A 420 29.07 -2.35 -17.91
N ASN A 421 29.48 -1.09 -17.75
CA ASN A 421 30.75 -0.57 -18.28
C ASN A 421 31.23 0.64 -17.46
N VAL A 422 32.50 1.02 -17.66
CA VAL A 422 33.17 2.13 -16.93
C VAL A 422 32.53 3.49 -17.24
N ALA A 423 32.07 3.72 -18.48
CA ALA A 423 31.47 4.99 -18.87
C ALA A 423 30.16 5.27 -18.13
N GLU A 424 29.31 4.25 -17.94
CA GLU A 424 28.10 4.36 -17.13
C GLU A 424 28.43 4.66 -15.66
N MET A 425 29.44 3.99 -15.10
CA MET A 425 29.90 4.25 -13.73
C MET A 425 30.38 5.70 -13.58
N GLN A 426 31.23 6.19 -14.49
CA GLN A 426 31.71 7.58 -14.48
C GLN A 426 30.55 8.57 -14.62
N GLY A 427 29.62 8.31 -15.56
CA GLY A 427 28.42 9.12 -15.74
C GLY A 427 27.56 9.17 -14.49
N SER A 428 27.39 8.06 -13.78
CA SER A 428 26.66 8.00 -12.51
C SER A 428 27.35 8.76 -11.38
N ILE A 429 28.68 8.66 -11.25
CA ILE A 429 29.44 9.43 -10.25
C ILE A 429 29.25 10.93 -10.49
N VAL A 430 29.40 11.39 -11.74
CA VAL A 430 29.21 12.81 -12.09
C VAL A 430 27.75 13.25 -11.85
N SER A 431 26.78 12.48 -12.33
CA SER A 431 25.36 12.82 -12.20
C SER A 431 24.85 12.81 -10.75
N SER A 432 25.35 11.89 -9.92
CA SER A 432 25.01 11.85 -8.49
C SER A 432 25.57 13.04 -7.71
N GLY A 433 26.62 13.70 -8.23
CA GLY A 433 27.35 14.72 -7.48
C GLY A 433 27.93 14.20 -6.15
N CYS A 434 28.12 12.88 -6.01
CA CYS A 434 28.71 12.31 -4.81
C CYS A 434 30.17 12.72 -4.68
N GLU A 435 30.62 12.92 -3.44
CA GLU A 435 32.02 13.20 -3.12
C GLU A 435 32.71 12.01 -2.46
N ILE A 436 31.94 10.97 -2.09
CA ILE A 436 32.46 9.72 -1.52
C ILE A 436 32.01 8.55 -2.41
N VAL A 437 32.99 7.76 -2.86
CA VAL A 437 32.73 6.55 -3.66
C VAL A 437 33.35 5.34 -2.99
N THR A 438 32.53 4.31 -2.76
CA THR A 438 33.00 3.06 -2.17
C THR A 438 33.60 2.11 -3.19
N VAL A 439 34.74 1.50 -2.83
CA VAL A 439 35.52 0.60 -3.69
C VAL A 439 35.84 -0.69 -2.96
N ALA A 440 35.54 -1.82 -3.61
CA ALA A 440 35.97 -3.13 -3.12
C ALA A 440 37.48 -3.31 -3.35
N VAL A 441 38.24 -3.44 -2.26
CA VAL A 441 39.71 -3.50 -2.29
C VAL A 441 40.23 -4.65 -3.17
N ARG A 442 39.52 -5.79 -3.20
CA ARG A 442 39.89 -6.96 -4.04
C ARG A 442 39.85 -6.68 -5.54
N ARG A 443 39.12 -5.66 -6.00
CA ARG A 443 38.97 -5.37 -7.44
C ARG A 443 40.13 -4.57 -8.04
N VAL A 444 40.88 -3.85 -7.22
CA VAL A 444 42.01 -3.02 -7.68
C VAL A 444 43.29 -3.85 -7.82
N GLN A 445 43.40 -4.97 -7.11
CA GLN A 445 44.58 -5.84 -7.15
C GLN A 445 44.62 -6.79 -8.35
N ASN A 446 43.45 -7.19 -8.86
CA ASN A 446 43.36 -8.15 -9.95
C ASN A 446 43.14 -7.37 -11.25
N ASN A 447 44.14 -7.32 -12.14
CA ASN A 447 43.99 -7.01 -13.57
C ASN A 447 43.10 -8.08 -14.26
N ALA A 448 41.88 -8.29 -13.75
CA ALA A 448 40.92 -9.22 -14.29
C ALA A 448 40.40 -8.67 -15.63
N PRO A 449 40.15 -9.52 -16.64
CA PRO A 449 39.65 -9.07 -17.94
C PRO A 449 38.37 -8.23 -17.76
N GLY A 450 38.37 -7.00 -18.26
CA GLY A 450 37.29 -6.00 -18.08
C GLY A 450 37.50 -4.95 -16.98
N HIS A 451 38.64 -5.00 -16.26
CA HIS A 451 38.97 -4.10 -15.13
C HIS A 451 40.24 -3.26 -15.34
N GLU A 452 40.60 -2.95 -16.59
CA GLU A 452 41.63 -1.92 -16.82
C GLU A 452 41.15 -0.58 -16.24
N GLY A 453 41.84 -0.13 -15.19
CA GLY A 453 41.90 1.28 -14.81
C GLY A 453 40.84 1.81 -13.84
N LEU A 454 40.34 1.09 -12.81
CA LEU A 454 39.49 1.76 -11.79
C LEU A 454 40.23 2.95 -11.13
N ALA A 455 41.53 2.79 -10.90
CA ALA A 455 42.42 3.84 -10.41
C ALA A 455 42.48 5.06 -11.37
N GLU A 456 42.37 4.83 -12.68
CA GLU A 456 42.46 5.86 -13.72
C GLU A 456 41.08 6.42 -14.12
N ALA A 457 40.01 5.67 -13.86
CA ALA A 457 38.65 6.00 -14.25
C ALA A 457 37.99 7.05 -13.34
N ILE A 458 38.54 7.29 -12.15
CA ILE A 458 37.97 8.22 -11.18
C ILE A 458 39.03 9.27 -10.83
N ASP A 459 38.62 10.53 -10.83
CA ASP A 459 39.44 11.66 -10.38
C ASP A 459 39.48 11.68 -8.84
N TRP A 460 40.43 10.93 -8.26
CA TRP A 460 40.63 10.80 -6.81
C TRP A 460 41.07 12.08 -6.10
N GLN A 461 41.35 13.16 -6.85
CA GLN A 461 41.56 14.49 -6.27
C GLN A 461 40.22 15.17 -5.92
N LYS A 462 39.14 14.79 -6.61
CA LYS A 462 37.77 15.29 -6.35
C LYS A 462 36.91 14.34 -5.55
N ILE A 463 37.14 13.04 -5.72
CA ILE A 463 36.36 11.99 -5.05
C ILE A 463 37.17 11.40 -3.91
N TRP A 464 36.58 11.40 -2.72
CA TRP A 464 37.10 10.70 -1.56
C TRP A 464 36.81 9.21 -1.65
N MET A 465 37.85 8.38 -1.51
CA MET A 465 37.67 6.95 -1.60
C MET A 465 37.16 6.38 -0.27
N LEU A 466 36.19 5.47 -0.33
CA LEU A 466 35.73 4.68 0.80
C LEU A 466 36.03 3.19 0.57
N PRO A 467 37.23 2.70 0.93
CA PRO A 467 37.54 1.27 0.86
C PRO A 467 36.51 0.44 1.62
N ASN A 468 36.03 -0.64 1.02
CA ASN A 468 35.12 -1.56 1.69
C ASN A 468 35.68 -2.98 1.82
N THR A 469 35.21 -3.70 2.83
CA THR A 469 35.59 -5.08 3.10
C THR A 469 34.61 -6.09 2.48
N ALA A 470 33.91 -5.72 1.41
CA ALA A 470 32.92 -6.58 0.77
C ALA A 470 33.50 -7.96 0.42
N GLY A 471 32.74 -9.02 0.76
CA GLY A 471 33.14 -10.41 0.57
C GLY A 471 34.03 -10.99 1.68
N CYS A 472 34.15 -10.30 2.81
CA CYS A 472 34.73 -10.86 4.05
C CYS A 472 33.64 -11.52 4.89
N GLN A 473 33.90 -12.73 5.37
CA GLN A 473 32.95 -13.51 6.18
C GLN A 473 33.27 -13.47 7.67
N THR A 474 34.49 -13.10 8.03
CA THR A 474 34.99 -13.07 9.41
C THR A 474 35.56 -11.69 9.76
N ALA A 475 35.63 -11.38 11.07
CA ALA A 475 36.25 -10.16 11.57
C ALA A 475 37.72 -10.04 11.13
N GLU A 476 38.48 -11.13 11.23
CA GLU A 476 39.89 -11.19 10.83
C GLU A 476 40.10 -10.85 9.34
N ASP A 477 39.26 -11.40 8.47
CA ASP A 477 39.30 -11.10 7.04
C ASP A 477 39.04 -9.61 6.78
N ALA A 478 38.02 -9.06 7.42
CA ALA A 478 37.65 -7.66 7.27
C ALA A 478 38.77 -6.73 7.75
N ILE A 479 39.40 -7.01 8.90
CA ILE A 479 40.54 -6.23 9.41
C ILE A 479 41.70 -6.26 8.40
N ARG A 480 42.03 -7.44 7.87
CA ARG A 480 43.11 -7.57 6.87
C ARG A 480 42.82 -6.79 5.60
N VAL A 481 41.58 -6.86 5.09
CA VAL A 481 41.17 -6.14 3.88
C VAL A 481 41.10 -4.63 4.12
N ALA A 482 40.68 -4.18 5.31
CA ALA A 482 40.68 -2.77 5.70
C ALA A 482 42.09 -2.16 5.67
N ARG A 483 43.08 -2.88 6.23
CA ARG A 483 44.51 -2.47 6.19
C ARG A 483 45.01 -2.31 4.76
N LEU A 484 44.66 -3.25 3.88
CA LEU A 484 45.00 -3.15 2.47
C LEU A 484 44.30 -1.97 1.78
N GLY A 485 43.03 -1.72 2.11
CA GLY A 485 42.27 -0.58 1.60
C GLY A 485 42.91 0.77 1.94
N ARG A 486 43.44 0.91 3.15
CA ARG A 486 44.21 2.10 3.57
C ARG A 486 45.49 2.29 2.76
N GLU A 487 46.25 1.22 2.52
CA GLU A 487 47.47 1.32 1.68
C GLU A 487 47.12 1.66 0.23
N MET A 488 46.01 1.14 -0.30
CA MET A 488 45.50 1.51 -1.61
C MET A 488 45.11 2.98 -1.71
N ALA A 489 44.51 3.56 -0.65
CA ALA A 489 44.16 4.98 -0.63
C ALA A 489 45.40 5.88 -0.69
N LYS A 490 46.47 5.50 0.03
CA LYS A 490 47.77 6.17 -0.06
C LYS A 490 48.33 6.14 -1.48
N LEU A 491 48.28 4.99 -2.16
CA LEU A 491 48.75 4.86 -3.54
C LEU A 491 47.98 5.73 -4.54
N LEU A 492 46.71 6.04 -4.25
CA LEU A 492 45.86 6.94 -5.04
C LEU A 492 45.98 8.41 -4.60
N GLY A 493 46.96 8.75 -3.76
CA GLY A 493 47.27 10.12 -3.35
C GLY A 493 46.45 10.63 -2.15
N GLN A 494 45.73 9.76 -1.45
CA GLN A 494 44.97 10.11 -0.24
C GLN A 494 45.69 9.58 1.01
N GLU A 495 46.83 10.20 1.35
CA GLU A 495 47.74 9.73 2.41
C GLU A 495 47.12 9.71 3.82
N ASP A 496 46.19 10.63 4.07
CA ASP A 496 45.44 10.83 5.31
C ASP A 496 44.08 10.11 5.30
N ASN A 497 43.79 9.28 4.30
CA ASN A 497 42.54 8.57 4.22
C ASN A 497 42.54 7.30 5.10
N HIS A 498 41.87 7.42 6.24
CA HIS A 498 41.67 6.36 7.21
C HIS A 498 40.29 5.69 7.12
N PHE A 499 39.48 6.01 6.11
CA PHE A 499 38.10 5.55 6.03
C PHE A 499 38.04 4.06 5.68
N VAL A 500 37.10 3.35 6.30
CA VAL A 500 36.74 2.00 5.90
C VAL A 500 35.25 1.76 6.08
N LYS A 501 34.59 1.34 5.00
CA LYS A 501 33.25 0.76 5.08
C LYS A 501 33.40 -0.69 5.52
N LEU A 502 33.09 -0.94 6.79
CA LEU A 502 33.28 -2.25 7.41
C LEU A 502 32.06 -3.12 7.18
N GLU A 503 32.26 -4.23 6.48
CA GLU A 503 31.27 -5.24 6.13
C GLU A 503 31.81 -6.63 6.53
N VAL A 504 31.10 -7.30 7.44
CA VAL A 504 31.33 -8.70 7.81
C VAL A 504 30.07 -9.49 7.52
N ILE A 505 30.06 -10.24 6.42
CA ILE A 505 28.85 -10.89 5.88
C ILE A 505 29.16 -12.37 5.67
N PRO A 506 28.89 -13.24 6.67
CA PRO A 506 29.10 -14.68 6.53
C PRO A 506 28.04 -15.34 5.64
N ASP A 507 26.83 -14.77 5.59
CA ASP A 507 25.72 -15.30 4.80
C ASP A 507 25.79 -14.85 3.34
N SER A 508 26.02 -15.79 2.43
CA SER A 508 26.07 -15.54 0.99
C SER A 508 24.69 -15.41 0.34
N LYS A 509 23.60 -15.82 1.01
CA LYS A 509 22.26 -15.86 0.42
C LYS A 509 21.48 -14.57 0.66
N TYR A 510 21.33 -14.17 1.93
CA TYR A 510 20.58 -12.98 2.32
C TYR A 510 21.47 -11.77 2.56
N LEU A 511 22.80 -11.94 2.54
CA LEU A 511 23.78 -10.85 2.64
C LEU A 511 23.59 -9.98 3.89
N LEU A 512 23.16 -10.58 5.00
CA LEU A 512 22.99 -9.88 6.27
C LEU A 512 24.33 -9.75 7.01
N PRO A 513 24.63 -8.58 7.59
CA PRO A 513 25.86 -8.39 8.36
C PRO A 513 25.81 -9.14 9.70
N ASP A 514 26.93 -9.74 10.08
CA ASP A 514 27.10 -10.33 11.41
C ASP A 514 27.35 -9.24 12.46
N PRO A 515 26.44 -9.07 13.45
CA PRO A 515 26.59 -8.03 14.46
C PRO A 515 27.83 -8.24 15.35
N ILE A 516 28.20 -9.49 15.65
CA ILE A 516 29.30 -9.79 16.57
C ILE A 516 30.64 -9.58 15.87
N GLY A 517 30.83 -10.18 14.70
CA GLY A 517 32.04 -10.00 13.90
C GLY A 517 32.26 -8.56 13.46
N THR A 518 31.19 -7.81 13.19
CA THR A 518 31.28 -6.37 12.87
C THR A 518 31.78 -5.57 14.08
N LEU A 519 31.25 -5.82 15.27
CA LEU A 519 31.69 -5.12 16.49
C LEU A 519 33.15 -5.43 16.83
N GLU A 520 33.55 -6.70 16.75
CA GLU A 520 34.93 -7.15 17.00
C GLU A 520 35.92 -6.48 16.03
N ALA A 521 35.62 -6.50 14.73
CA ALA A 521 36.46 -5.86 13.73
C ALA A 521 36.51 -4.33 13.90
N ALA A 522 35.39 -3.70 14.23
CA ALA A 522 35.32 -2.27 14.46
C ALA A 522 36.19 -1.86 15.66
N GLU A 523 36.12 -2.58 16.77
CA GLU A 523 36.91 -2.27 17.97
C GLU A 523 38.42 -2.31 17.67
N GLN A 524 38.87 -3.31 16.92
CA GLN A 524 40.27 -3.41 16.52
C GLN A 524 40.69 -2.30 15.55
N LEU A 525 39.87 -2.01 14.54
CA LEU A 525 40.18 -1.00 13.53
C LEU A 525 40.18 0.42 14.11
N VAL A 526 39.26 0.75 15.03
CA VAL A 526 39.27 2.05 15.71
C VAL A 526 40.56 2.20 16.54
N LYS A 527 41.00 1.16 17.26
CA LYS A 527 42.30 1.16 17.97
C LYS A 527 43.49 1.38 17.04
N GLU A 528 43.38 0.95 15.78
CA GLU A 528 44.39 1.16 14.73
C GLU A 528 44.29 2.51 14.00
N GLY A 529 43.40 3.40 14.47
CA GLY A 529 43.22 4.75 13.93
C GLY A 529 42.41 4.81 12.64
N PHE A 530 41.59 3.80 12.34
CA PHE A 530 40.65 3.86 11.22
C PHE A 530 39.43 4.73 11.58
N ALA A 531 38.96 5.49 10.58
CA ALA A 531 37.60 6.02 10.58
C ALA A 531 36.66 4.92 10.08
N VAL A 532 36.08 4.17 11.03
CA VAL A 532 35.23 3.01 10.73
C VAL A 532 33.79 3.45 10.47
N LEU A 533 33.25 3.03 9.33
CA LEU A 533 31.87 3.20 8.92
C LEU A 533 31.21 1.80 8.83
N PRO A 534 30.63 1.28 9.92
CA PRO A 534 30.16 -0.10 10.00
C PRO A 534 28.78 -0.30 9.36
N TYR A 535 28.68 -1.26 8.45
CA TYR A 535 27.43 -1.73 7.86
C TYR A 535 26.73 -2.73 8.80
N ILE A 536 25.53 -2.37 9.28
CA ILE A 536 24.82 -3.12 10.31
C ILE A 536 23.34 -3.31 9.99
N ASN A 537 22.72 -4.29 10.65
CA ASN A 537 21.26 -4.34 10.74
C ASN A 537 20.72 -3.08 11.45
N ALA A 538 19.44 -2.74 11.25
CA ALA A 538 18.76 -1.68 11.98
C ALA A 538 18.55 -2.07 13.45
N ASP A 539 19.64 -2.04 14.23
CA ASP A 539 19.72 -2.39 15.65
C ASP A 539 20.25 -1.18 16.45
N PRO A 540 19.37 -0.48 17.19
CA PRO A 540 19.75 0.68 17.99
C PRO A 540 20.81 0.40 19.07
N LEU A 541 20.82 -0.80 19.65
CA LEU A 541 21.75 -1.14 20.71
C LEU A 541 23.15 -1.37 20.12
N LEU A 542 23.25 -2.10 19.01
CA LEU A 542 24.52 -2.29 18.32
C LEU A 542 25.07 -0.95 17.80
N ALA A 543 24.23 -0.11 17.20
CA ALA A 543 24.62 1.22 16.77
C ALA A 543 25.21 2.04 17.92
N LYS A 544 24.59 1.99 19.11
CA LYS A 544 25.09 2.67 20.29
C LYS A 544 26.46 2.15 20.74
N ARG A 545 26.65 0.83 20.73
CA ARG A 545 27.95 0.21 21.06
C ARG A 545 29.04 0.61 20.08
N LEU A 546 28.74 0.64 18.78
CA LEU A 546 29.67 1.05 17.74
C LEU A 546 30.06 2.53 17.86
N GLU A 547 29.13 3.40 18.24
CA GLU A 547 29.42 4.78 18.59
C GLU A 547 30.36 4.87 19.82
N GLU A 548 30.06 4.13 20.90
CA GLU A 548 30.83 4.15 22.15
C GLU A 548 32.30 3.71 21.96
N ILE A 549 32.55 2.76 21.06
CA ILE A 549 33.93 2.32 20.76
C ILE A 549 34.69 3.30 19.85
N GLY A 550 34.01 4.28 19.25
CA GLY A 550 34.62 5.35 18.44
C GLY A 550 34.51 5.19 16.92
N CYS A 551 33.50 4.47 16.41
CA CYS A 551 33.21 4.49 14.97
C CYS A 551 32.88 5.91 14.49
N ALA A 552 33.27 6.23 13.26
CA ALA A 552 33.08 7.57 12.68
C ALA A 552 31.63 7.81 12.23
N THR A 553 30.89 6.75 11.92
CA THR A 553 29.46 6.76 11.61
C THR A 553 28.82 5.46 12.12
N VAL A 554 27.51 5.33 11.92
CA VAL A 554 26.83 4.03 11.86
C VAL A 554 26.04 3.92 10.57
N MET A 555 26.03 2.73 9.95
CA MET A 555 25.38 2.51 8.65
C MET A 555 24.29 1.44 8.72
N PRO A 556 23.10 1.75 9.26
CA PRO A 556 22.00 0.80 9.31
C PRO A 556 21.45 0.51 7.92
N LEU A 557 21.15 -0.76 7.67
CA LEU A 557 20.58 -1.20 6.40
C LEU A 557 19.08 -0.91 6.29
N GLY A 558 18.63 -0.41 5.13
CA GLY A 558 17.19 -0.24 4.86
C GLY A 558 16.48 -1.60 4.65
N SER A 559 17.09 -2.44 3.82
CA SER A 559 16.75 -3.85 3.57
C SER A 559 17.99 -4.54 2.98
N PRO A 560 18.01 -5.88 2.86
CA PRO A 560 19.21 -6.62 2.43
C PRO A 560 19.81 -6.10 1.12
N ILE A 561 21.14 -6.13 1.01
CA ILE A 561 21.88 -5.56 -0.12
C ILE A 561 21.38 -6.12 -1.45
N GLY A 562 20.97 -5.23 -2.35
CA GLY A 562 20.55 -5.58 -3.70
C GLY A 562 19.16 -6.20 -3.80
N SER A 563 18.37 -6.21 -2.72
CA SER A 563 16.98 -6.67 -2.73
C SER A 563 16.01 -5.67 -3.37
N GLY A 564 16.29 -4.36 -3.29
CA GLY A 564 15.42 -3.30 -3.78
C GLY A 564 14.07 -3.21 -3.04
N GLN A 565 13.98 -3.72 -1.81
CA GLN A 565 12.72 -3.83 -1.06
C GLN A 565 12.28 -2.54 -0.34
N GLY A 566 13.07 -1.46 -0.46
CA GLY A 566 12.87 -0.21 0.27
C GLY A 566 13.34 -0.28 1.72
N ILE A 567 12.94 0.72 2.51
CA ILE A 567 13.25 0.82 3.94
C ILE A 567 12.19 0.06 4.74
N ARG A 568 12.50 -1.16 5.22
CA ARG A 568 11.51 -2.03 5.87
C ARG A 568 11.41 -1.84 7.38
N ASN A 569 12.48 -1.41 8.04
CA ASN A 569 12.53 -1.20 9.49
C ASN A 569 12.75 0.27 9.84
N THR A 570 11.83 1.13 9.40
CA THR A 570 11.89 2.59 9.60
C THR A 570 11.92 2.97 11.07
N ALA A 571 11.16 2.27 11.92
CA ALA A 571 11.10 2.56 13.36
C ALA A 571 12.47 2.43 14.04
N ASN A 572 13.23 1.35 13.77
CA ASN A 572 14.55 1.20 14.37
C ASN A 572 15.58 2.17 13.79
N ILE A 573 15.50 2.48 12.50
CA ILE A 573 16.38 3.48 11.87
C ILE A 573 16.12 4.86 12.48
N GLN A 574 14.86 5.23 12.70
CA GLN A 574 14.47 6.47 13.38
C GLN A 574 15.07 6.54 14.79
N ILE A 575 15.01 5.45 15.57
CA ILE A 575 15.61 5.39 16.91
C ILE A 575 17.14 5.57 16.84
N ILE A 576 17.82 5.02 15.82
CA ILE A 576 19.27 5.22 15.62
C ILE A 576 19.57 6.69 15.33
N ILE A 577 18.82 7.29 14.39
CA ILE A 577 18.97 8.71 14.00
C ILE A 577 18.78 9.63 15.21
N GLU A 578 17.77 9.39 16.04
CA GLU A 578 17.47 10.24 17.20
C GLU A 578 18.52 10.14 18.32
N ASN A 579 19.19 9.00 18.47
CA ASN A 579 20.07 8.73 19.61
C ASN A 579 21.56 8.84 19.31
N ALA A 580 21.98 8.66 18.05
CA ALA A 580 23.38 8.73 17.66
C ALA A 580 23.89 10.18 17.68
N LYS A 581 25.11 10.41 18.17
CA LYS A 581 25.80 11.71 18.09
C LYS A 581 26.83 11.79 16.97
N ILE A 582 27.00 10.68 16.26
CA ILE A 582 27.82 10.55 15.06
C ILE A 582 26.89 10.42 13.85
N PRO A 583 27.37 10.76 12.64
CA PRO A 583 26.53 10.69 11.44
C PRO A 583 25.91 9.31 11.22
N VAL A 584 24.63 9.28 10.85
CA VAL A 584 23.90 8.08 10.47
C VAL A 584 23.75 8.01 8.96
N VAL A 585 24.29 6.96 8.34
CA VAL A 585 24.24 6.77 6.89
C VAL A 585 23.34 5.59 6.55
N VAL A 586 22.16 5.83 5.97
CA VAL A 586 21.31 4.71 5.55
C VAL A 586 21.94 4.03 4.34
N ASP A 587 22.32 2.77 4.49
CA ASP A 587 22.97 1.97 3.44
C ASP A 587 22.03 0.89 2.94
N ALA A 588 22.14 0.56 1.66
CA ALA A 588 21.40 -0.51 1.01
C ALA A 588 19.87 -0.39 1.13
N GLY A 589 19.16 -1.29 0.45
CA GLY A 589 17.70 -1.37 0.48
C GLY A 589 16.93 -0.27 -0.25
N ILE A 590 17.50 0.92 -0.43
CA ILE A 590 16.91 2.02 -1.22
C ILE A 590 16.97 1.67 -2.71
N GLY A 591 15.80 1.57 -3.34
CA GLY A 591 15.58 1.25 -4.75
C GLY A 591 15.18 2.44 -5.61
N THR A 592 14.52 3.46 -5.04
CA THR A 592 14.00 4.62 -5.80
C THR A 592 14.26 5.98 -5.12
N PRO A 593 14.18 7.11 -5.86
CA PRO A 593 14.40 8.44 -5.28
C PRO A 593 13.43 8.83 -4.15
N SER A 594 12.19 8.34 -4.15
CA SER A 594 11.22 8.62 -3.09
C SER A 594 11.63 7.99 -1.75
N GLU A 595 12.26 6.81 -1.79
CA GLU A 595 12.82 6.15 -0.60
C GLU A 595 14.09 6.85 -0.12
N ALA A 596 14.90 7.39 -1.04
CA ALA A 596 16.02 8.25 -0.68
C ALA A 596 15.54 9.53 0.04
N ALA A 597 14.47 10.15 -0.48
CA ALA A 597 13.84 11.29 0.18
C ALA A 597 13.31 10.92 1.57
N GLN A 598 12.61 9.77 1.69
CA GLN A 598 12.11 9.27 2.97
C GLN A 598 13.23 9.11 4.02
N ALA A 599 14.39 8.56 3.65
CA ALA A 599 15.52 8.43 4.57
C ALA A 599 16.06 9.79 5.05
N MET A 600 16.18 10.76 4.15
CA MET A 600 16.64 12.10 4.51
C MET A 600 15.59 12.87 5.34
N GLU A 601 14.30 12.68 5.06
CA GLU A 601 13.18 13.25 5.84
C GLU A 601 13.15 12.74 7.29
N MET A 602 13.56 11.49 7.53
CA MET A 602 13.72 10.93 8.88
C MET A 602 14.86 11.61 9.67
N GLY A 603 15.78 12.29 8.98
CA GLY A 603 16.93 12.95 9.56
C GLY A 603 18.24 12.19 9.38
N ALA A 604 18.33 11.22 8.47
CA ALA A 604 19.60 10.61 8.12
C ALA A 604 20.60 11.66 7.61
N ASP A 605 21.87 11.52 7.97
CA ASP A 605 22.92 12.48 7.59
C ASP A 605 23.43 12.26 6.17
N ALA A 606 23.34 11.04 5.66
CA ALA A 606 23.69 10.67 4.30
C ALA A 606 23.07 9.33 3.88
N LEU A 607 23.18 9.01 2.59
CA LEU A 607 22.73 7.76 1.99
C LEU A 607 23.90 7.10 1.25
N LEU A 608 24.00 5.77 1.31
CA LEU A 608 24.87 5.00 0.42
C LEU A 608 24.03 4.13 -0.52
N ILE A 609 23.97 4.52 -1.80
CA ILE A 609 23.11 3.89 -2.80
C ILE A 609 23.96 3.50 -4.01
N ASN A 610 24.30 2.22 -4.14
CA ASN A 610 25.01 1.70 -5.32
C ASN A 610 24.14 0.80 -6.20
N THR A 611 23.58 -0.28 -5.66
CA THR A 611 22.96 -1.33 -6.51
C THR A 611 21.79 -0.79 -7.33
N ALA A 612 20.94 0.07 -6.74
CA ALA A 612 19.82 0.68 -7.44
C ALA A 612 20.26 1.59 -8.61
N ILE A 613 21.38 2.32 -8.43
CA ILE A 613 21.96 3.15 -9.49
C ILE A 613 22.58 2.25 -10.57
N ALA A 614 23.47 1.35 -10.17
CA ALA A 614 24.29 0.56 -11.08
C ALA A 614 23.48 -0.44 -11.94
N GLN A 615 22.36 -0.94 -11.42
CA GLN A 615 21.50 -1.90 -12.12
C GLN A 615 20.27 -1.25 -12.78
N ALA A 616 20.12 0.07 -12.71
CA ALA A 616 19.08 0.76 -13.45
C ALA A 616 19.28 0.63 -14.96
N GLU A 617 18.21 0.70 -15.74
CA GLU A 617 18.29 0.73 -17.20
C GLU A 617 19.15 1.90 -17.69
N ASN A 618 19.04 3.05 -17.02
CA ASN A 618 19.85 4.25 -17.22
C ASN A 618 20.53 4.70 -15.91
N PRO A 619 21.74 4.19 -15.61
CA PRO A 619 22.45 4.48 -14.36
C PRO A 619 22.74 5.97 -14.12
N PRO A 620 23.21 6.77 -15.11
CA PRO A 620 23.44 8.20 -14.88
C PRO A 620 22.17 8.99 -14.56
N LEU A 621 21.04 8.65 -15.20
CA LEU A 621 19.75 9.28 -14.89
C LEU A 621 19.27 8.90 -13.50
N MET A 622 19.36 7.62 -13.13
CA MET A 622 19.00 7.17 -11.77
C MET A 622 19.88 7.83 -10.71
N ALA A 623 21.17 7.98 -10.98
CA ALA A 623 22.09 8.70 -10.08
C ALA A 623 21.67 10.16 -9.85
N GLN A 624 21.28 10.86 -10.92
CA GLN A 624 20.75 12.23 -10.83
C GLN A 624 19.43 12.27 -10.05
N ALA A 625 18.53 11.31 -10.30
CA ALA A 625 17.25 11.24 -9.61
C ALA A 625 17.43 10.96 -8.10
N MET A 626 18.35 10.05 -7.74
CA MET A 626 18.71 9.77 -6.34
C MET A 626 19.30 11.00 -5.65
N ARG A 627 20.14 11.79 -6.35
CA ARG A 627 20.62 13.08 -5.84
C ARG A 627 19.46 14.01 -5.53
N PHE A 628 18.51 14.17 -6.46
CA PHE A 628 17.34 15.01 -6.24
C PHE A 628 16.45 14.50 -5.10
N GLY A 629 16.28 13.20 -4.95
CA GLY A 629 15.58 12.60 -3.82
C GLY A 629 16.25 12.93 -2.49
N ALA A 630 17.58 12.78 -2.41
CA ALA A 630 18.34 13.10 -1.21
C ALA A 630 18.28 14.60 -0.87
N GLU A 631 18.46 15.48 -1.86
CA GLU A 631 18.37 16.94 -1.70
C GLU A 631 16.96 17.37 -1.26
N ALA A 632 15.91 16.86 -1.93
CA ALA A 632 14.53 17.17 -1.60
C ALA A 632 14.16 16.72 -0.19
N GLY A 633 14.52 15.50 0.20
CA GLY A 633 14.27 15.00 1.55
C GLY A 633 15.04 15.77 2.62
N ARG A 634 16.29 16.16 2.34
CA ARG A 634 17.09 17.00 3.25
C ARG A 634 16.49 18.40 3.42
N MET A 635 16.03 19.00 2.32
CA MET A 635 15.32 20.28 2.36
C MET A 635 14.02 20.16 3.17
N ALA A 636 13.26 19.08 3.01
CA ALA A 636 12.04 18.84 3.78
C ALA A 636 12.32 18.65 5.28
N TYR A 637 13.41 17.95 5.64
CA TYR A 637 13.86 17.82 7.03
C TYR A 637 14.19 19.18 7.64
N LEU A 638 15.00 20.00 6.96
CA LEU A 638 15.43 21.31 7.46
C LEU A 638 14.34 22.37 7.44
N ALA A 639 13.42 22.30 6.48
CA ALA A 639 12.23 23.16 6.45
C ALA A 639 11.30 22.88 7.65
N GLY A 640 11.43 21.71 8.27
CA GLY A 640 10.53 21.24 9.31
C GLY A 640 9.18 20.89 8.70
N ARG A 641 8.97 19.62 8.37
CA ARG A 641 7.65 19.16 7.92
C ARG A 641 6.59 19.52 8.97
N ILE A 642 5.37 19.80 8.52
CA ILE A 642 4.24 19.98 9.44
C ILE A 642 4.15 18.77 10.38
N PRO A 643 3.84 18.97 11.68
CA PRO A 643 3.66 17.85 12.59
C PRO A 643 2.65 16.87 12.02
N VAL A 644 2.96 15.57 12.09
CA VAL A 644 1.97 14.54 11.79
C VAL A 644 0.90 14.64 12.86
N LYS A 645 -0.24 15.22 12.49
CA LYS A 645 -1.42 15.31 13.34
C LYS A 645 -2.31 14.13 13.00
N ALA A 646 -2.97 13.58 14.01
CA ALA A 646 -4.02 12.59 13.80
C ALA A 646 -5.18 13.14 12.95
N PHE A 647 -5.34 14.48 12.88
CA PHE A 647 -6.42 15.15 12.18
C PHE A 647 -5.91 16.37 11.39
N ALA A 648 -6.55 16.64 10.25
CA ALA A 648 -6.31 17.85 9.47
C ALA A 648 -6.77 19.10 10.24
N SER A 649 -6.08 20.22 10.05
CA SER A 649 -6.43 21.54 10.60
C SER A 649 -6.62 22.49 9.43
N ALA A 650 -7.77 23.17 9.35
CA ALA A 650 -8.05 24.11 8.27
C ALA A 650 -6.98 25.22 8.24
N SER A 651 -6.41 25.49 7.07
CA SER A 651 -5.40 26.53 6.83
C SER A 651 -6.01 27.91 6.51
N SER A 652 -7.31 27.97 6.22
CA SER A 652 -8.00 29.20 5.82
C SER A 652 -8.64 29.90 7.01
N PRO A 653 -8.57 31.25 7.10
CA PRO A 653 -9.27 32.02 8.12
C PRO A 653 -10.77 31.73 8.09
N LEU A 654 -11.38 31.57 9.27
CA LEU A 654 -12.82 31.37 9.42
C LEU A 654 -13.65 32.61 9.04
N SER A 655 -13.01 33.75 8.75
CA SER A 655 -13.66 34.97 8.29
C SER A 655 -14.05 34.86 6.81
N GLY A 656 -15.35 34.77 6.53
CA GLY A 656 -15.89 34.80 5.16
C GLY A 656 -16.59 33.52 4.71
N ARG A 657 -16.80 32.53 5.58
CA ARG A 657 -17.73 31.44 5.27
C ARG A 657 -19.16 31.99 5.30
N ILE A 658 -19.87 31.78 4.20
CA ILE A 658 -21.31 31.99 4.09
C ILE A 658 -21.94 31.06 5.14
N THR A 659 -22.49 31.66 6.19
CA THR A 659 -23.34 30.97 7.14
C THR A 659 -24.68 30.73 6.46
N GLU A 660 -25.00 29.47 6.18
CA GLU A 660 -26.37 29.00 6.03
C GLU A 660 -26.70 28.04 7.18
#